data_AF-A0A6L4ZAB4-F1
#
_entry.id   AF-A0A6L4ZAB4-F1
#
_cell.length_a   1.000
_cell.length_b   1.000
_cell.length_c   1.000
_cell.angle_alpha   90.00
_cell.angle_beta   90.00
_cell.angle_gamma   90.00
#
_symmetry.space_group_name_H-M   'P 1'
#
loop_
_entity.id
_entity.type
_entity.pdbx_description
1 polymer ?
#
loop_
_entity_poly.entity_id
_entity_poly.type
_entity_poly.pdbx_seq_one_letter_code
_entity_poly.pdbx_strand_id
1 'polypeptide(L)'
;MSDIIYTYPVFESNQVLTSKQLNSLVNYLDQQNRLTRARLIGMGVVCGLEVSYDEVEKKLILSKGTGITSEGYLISLGECITVKYRPYKLPVGTTYGPFVDSANKQDISLFELLTESADDGAGDKPLDDATFLSDKVVLLFIESFDKDLKSCLGKSCDELGKERILTIRKLLISKSGLQKVWNRTNTGKLDAIFPEKFNLPVVNLQRVLFNPDKTHSTVYRDFSKNYADAVLQVFDQLIDALAVTYDIYRPLLLRSYGEKNPFKSNPLNNKLAKIQNFLNNTDAAMNSYHGVQYVYGLFHDLILAYNEFRDTAFDLMSECSADMSRFPKHLMIGEAIPAASSVCEKSGFRHHFVQPPVYNLQKLLVQSTISLHNRIVLMVEMFDMKRINTGGGIELKKLPIKITPSFEKSTLLSQRSIPWYYNVNKPSGYSLLGTLQDYWNFDVSRKCIPETEGLVLNYDDQLDNQSLAKSKLATPLFYDIQDYPFLRIEGQTGFDYDIALEQINKLKTQFNLPFNTIALQLDPNAEALALDYRCGFEDIQEEYRFLKHSFCSFIADIREMYKFVRENEDVIFGGEKEGKKPEEYLKKIEEIVDTLSKLCGSMPECFSQFNFKEFQNGYKLLLEISIDFILIDFKLLEKINIKKEDAEKQVPLINGIIQRFLPIVNKIADMLFYNRFFRLYCSFKRREFYLKKTTGAFSEYIGKHPGIEHQAGVPKGGTFILIYENNKNKTVFADFNLPYLCCTTENCVPMCDGVGGFVSDIEPFARPDYAITVVDVPVEIDVLRNDNVLYGGSFAVKSEEVSRFGGTVKQLSGQGPLLYNPAKGFTGTDYFEYELHNTKSGATGKALVTVVVKIAEAQVKTCYTVEILQCWGPLNIQLALRMRNIRPSDDISQSLLNSLHETLGFTQAEMQELGDNRIQELLKCLGINATAGVKPTELLIQYQSQNCQASVSRPAIAIDAKVLPAIEIVKVLETRGVVASATDSKESLEKALASSAGGNELTEPELLILTRSSLTNILNNRNLANTASENKTQLVKKLFNRR
;
A
#
# COMPACT_ATOMS: atom_id res chain seq x y z
N MET A 1 -30.08 66.78 -25.32
CA MET A 1 -30.86 66.79 -26.57
C MET A 1 -32.32 66.53 -26.20
N SER A 2 -33.29 67.44 -26.28
CA SER A 2 -33.84 68.00 -27.53
C SER A 2 -34.41 66.85 -28.38
N ASP A 3 -35.70 66.82 -28.72
CA ASP A 3 -35.99 66.99 -30.15
C ASP A 3 -35.09 68.10 -30.66
N ILE A 4 -34.08 67.72 -31.45
CA ILE A 4 -32.98 68.60 -31.84
C ILE A 4 -33.56 69.86 -32.45
N ILE A 5 -33.59 70.92 -31.64
CA ILE A 5 -33.99 72.24 -32.06
C ILE A 5 -32.77 72.79 -32.81
N TYR A 6 -32.78 72.65 -34.13
CA TYR A 6 -31.74 73.19 -35.01
C TYR A 6 -31.77 74.71 -35.11
N THR A 7 -32.73 75.37 -34.45
CA THR A 7 -32.99 76.80 -34.55
C THR A 7 -33.27 77.43 -33.19
N TYR A 8 -32.38 78.30 -32.72
CA TYR A 8 -32.62 79.15 -31.55
C TYR A 8 -32.90 80.59 -32.01
N PRO A 9 -33.68 81.38 -31.26
CA PRO A 9 -33.91 82.77 -31.62
C PRO A 9 -32.60 83.56 -31.52
N VAL A 10 -32.21 84.23 -32.61
CA VAL A 10 -31.17 85.25 -32.64
C VAL A 10 -31.87 86.60 -32.58
N PHE A 11 -31.61 87.36 -31.53
CA PHE A 11 -32.30 88.62 -31.27
C PHE A 11 -31.63 89.78 -32.00
N GLU A 12 -32.40 90.57 -32.74
CA GLU A 12 -31.94 91.80 -33.38
C GLU A 12 -32.51 93.05 -32.69
N SER A 13 -31.83 94.19 -32.82
CA SER A 13 -32.29 95.47 -32.28
C SER A 13 -33.68 95.84 -32.82
N ASN A 14 -34.60 96.26 -31.93
CA ASN A 14 -36.01 96.63 -32.17
C ASN A 14 -37.04 95.49 -32.38
N GLN A 15 -36.71 94.23 -32.08
CA GLN A 15 -37.72 93.16 -32.05
C GLN A 15 -38.53 93.17 -30.73
N VAL A 16 -39.87 93.21 -30.82
CA VAL A 16 -40.78 93.06 -29.67
C VAL A 16 -41.02 91.57 -29.42
N LEU A 17 -40.55 91.04 -28.29
CA LEU A 17 -40.66 89.63 -27.93
C LEU A 17 -42.05 89.28 -27.37
N THR A 18 -42.62 88.16 -27.79
CA THR A 18 -43.84 87.59 -27.18
C THR A 18 -43.49 86.72 -25.96
N SER A 19 -44.40 86.65 -24.99
CA SER A 19 -44.27 85.75 -23.83
C SER A 19 -44.11 84.27 -24.24
N LYS A 20 -44.71 83.86 -25.37
CA LYS A 20 -44.55 82.51 -25.92
C LYS A 20 -43.10 82.24 -26.34
N GLN A 21 -42.44 83.17 -27.02
CA GLN A 21 -41.06 83.00 -27.49
C GLN A 21 -40.07 82.91 -26.32
N LEU A 22 -40.20 83.77 -25.32
CA LEU A 22 -39.36 83.76 -24.13
C LEU A 22 -39.54 82.48 -23.30
N ASN A 23 -40.78 82.07 -23.05
CA ASN A 23 -41.06 80.83 -22.29
C ASN A 23 -40.57 79.58 -23.03
N SER A 24 -40.69 79.53 -24.35
CA SER A 24 -40.14 78.41 -25.14
C SER A 24 -38.62 78.31 -25.02
N LEU A 25 -37.89 79.43 -25.04
CA LEU A 25 -36.43 79.43 -24.86
C LEU A 25 -36.04 78.92 -23.46
N VAL A 26 -36.70 79.41 -22.41
CA VAL A 26 -36.45 78.99 -21.03
C VAL A 26 -36.75 77.50 -20.85
N ASN A 27 -37.89 77.03 -21.34
CA ASN A 27 -38.27 75.62 -21.26
C ASN A 27 -37.28 74.71 -21.99
N TYR A 28 -36.78 75.13 -23.16
CA TYR A 28 -35.76 74.38 -23.89
C TYR A 28 -34.45 74.25 -23.09
N LEU A 29 -33.94 75.36 -22.56
CA LEU A 29 -32.70 75.37 -21.78
C LEU A 29 -32.83 74.55 -20.48
N ASP A 30 -33.95 74.67 -19.77
CA ASP A 30 -34.25 73.84 -18.59
C ASP A 30 -34.28 72.35 -18.95
N GLN A 31 -34.99 72.00 -20.01
CA GLN A 31 -35.05 70.62 -20.50
C GLN A 31 -33.66 70.09 -20.89
N GLN A 32 -32.83 70.86 -21.60
CA GLN A 32 -31.46 70.43 -21.95
C GLN A 32 -30.60 70.18 -20.70
N ASN A 33 -30.66 71.07 -19.71
CA ASN A 33 -29.91 70.91 -18.47
C ASN A 33 -30.34 69.66 -17.69
N ARG A 34 -31.65 69.45 -17.57
CA ARG A 34 -32.22 68.28 -16.89
C ARG A 34 -31.86 66.98 -17.60
N LEU A 35 -32.02 66.93 -18.91
CA LEU A 35 -31.63 65.78 -19.72
C LEU A 35 -30.13 65.51 -19.63
N THR A 36 -29.28 66.54 -19.60
CA THR A 36 -27.83 66.39 -19.43
C THR A 36 -27.50 65.71 -18.11
N ARG A 37 -28.11 66.14 -16.99
CA ARG A 37 -27.93 65.50 -15.68
C ARG A 37 -28.39 64.04 -15.70
N ALA A 38 -29.63 63.77 -16.08
CA ALA A 38 -30.19 62.43 -16.02
C ALA A 38 -29.56 61.45 -17.04
N ARG A 39 -29.16 61.91 -18.23
CA ARG A 39 -28.68 61.05 -19.32
C ARG A 39 -27.16 60.92 -19.43
N LEU A 40 -26.40 61.95 -19.05
CA LEU A 40 -24.94 61.99 -19.19
C LEU A 40 -24.18 61.98 -17.87
N ILE A 41 -24.82 62.35 -16.75
CA ILE A 41 -24.18 62.33 -15.42
C ILE A 41 -24.67 61.15 -14.59
N GLY A 42 -25.98 60.91 -14.52
CA GLY A 42 -26.62 59.81 -13.79
C GLY A 42 -27.86 60.27 -13.02
N MET A 43 -28.51 59.32 -12.34
CA MET A 43 -29.68 59.57 -11.50
C MET A 43 -29.63 58.75 -10.21
N GLY A 44 -30.42 59.12 -9.21
CA GLY A 44 -30.40 58.55 -7.86
C GLY A 44 -29.59 59.40 -6.88
N VAL A 45 -29.34 58.88 -5.68
CA VAL A 45 -28.55 59.55 -4.66
C VAL A 45 -27.07 59.48 -5.02
N VAL A 46 -26.44 60.64 -5.25
CA VAL A 46 -25.03 60.77 -5.64
C VAL A 46 -24.11 60.60 -4.42
N CYS A 47 -24.43 61.27 -3.32
CA CYS A 47 -23.71 61.17 -2.05
C CYS A 47 -24.58 61.62 -0.87
N GLY A 48 -24.27 61.12 0.32
CA GLY A 48 -24.98 61.49 1.56
C GLY A 48 -26.47 61.15 1.53
N LEU A 49 -27.32 62.02 2.06
CA LEU A 49 -28.78 61.79 2.21
C LEU A 49 -29.06 60.49 2.97
N GLU A 50 -28.27 60.20 4.00
CA GLU A 50 -28.47 59.04 4.87
C GLU A 50 -29.50 59.38 5.94
N VAL A 51 -30.32 58.39 6.27
CA VAL A 51 -31.35 58.50 7.30
C VAL A 51 -30.84 57.82 8.55
N SER A 52 -30.85 58.53 9.67
CA SER A 52 -30.61 57.94 10.99
C SER A 52 -31.67 58.40 11.97
N TYR A 53 -32.10 57.50 12.85
CA TYR A 53 -33.04 57.79 13.92
C TYR A 53 -32.29 57.73 15.25
N ASP A 54 -32.31 58.84 15.97
CA ASP A 54 -31.79 58.91 17.33
C ASP A 54 -32.94 58.59 18.29
N GLU A 55 -32.92 57.37 18.84
CA GLU A 55 -33.95 56.87 19.72
C GLU A 55 -33.98 57.59 21.08
N VAL A 56 -32.86 58.16 21.54
CA VAL A 56 -32.79 58.87 22.81
C VAL A 56 -33.43 60.24 22.67
N GLU A 57 -33.05 60.95 21.62
CA GLU A 57 -33.45 62.34 21.37
C GLU A 57 -34.74 62.45 20.54
N LYS A 58 -35.33 61.31 20.14
CA LYS A 58 -36.56 61.19 19.33
C LYS A 58 -36.54 62.07 18.08
N LYS A 59 -35.39 62.12 17.40
CA LYS A 59 -35.15 62.95 16.21
C LYS A 59 -34.68 62.09 15.04
N LEU A 60 -35.10 62.48 13.84
CA LEU A 60 -34.69 61.86 12.59
C LEU A 60 -33.72 62.80 11.87
N ILE A 61 -32.50 62.33 11.65
CA ILE A 61 -31.38 63.08 11.08
C ILE A 61 -31.20 62.65 9.62
N LEU A 62 -31.26 63.63 8.72
CA LEU A 62 -30.95 63.48 7.31
C LEU A 62 -29.58 64.08 7.05
N SER A 63 -28.61 63.25 6.66
CA SER A 63 -27.25 63.73 6.41
C SER A 63 -27.17 64.63 5.18
N LYS A 64 -26.22 65.57 5.18
CA LYS A 64 -25.93 66.42 4.03
C LYS A 64 -25.64 65.56 2.80
N GLY A 65 -26.25 65.88 1.67
CA GLY A 65 -26.06 65.10 0.45
C GLY A 65 -26.72 65.69 -0.77
N THR A 66 -26.59 64.96 -1.87
CA THR A 66 -27.12 65.38 -3.17
C THR A 66 -27.60 64.17 -3.96
N GLY A 67 -28.67 64.36 -4.72
CA GLY A 67 -29.23 63.37 -5.63
C GLY A 67 -29.87 64.01 -6.86
N ILE A 68 -30.09 63.19 -7.89
CA ILE A 68 -30.67 63.62 -9.16
C ILE A 68 -31.91 62.77 -9.44
N THR A 69 -33.07 63.38 -9.68
CA THR A 69 -34.30 62.63 -10.01
C THR A 69 -34.25 62.07 -11.43
N SER A 70 -35.13 61.13 -11.79
CA SER A 70 -35.14 60.55 -13.15
C SER A 70 -35.49 61.57 -14.23
N GLU A 71 -36.22 62.63 -13.87
CA GLU A 71 -36.55 63.75 -14.74
C GLU A 71 -35.44 64.84 -14.73
N GLY A 72 -34.32 64.63 -14.04
CA GLY A 72 -33.12 65.47 -14.06
C GLY A 72 -33.10 66.65 -13.10
N TYR A 73 -33.99 66.69 -12.11
CA TYR A 73 -33.95 67.71 -11.07
C TYR A 73 -32.86 67.39 -10.04
N LEU A 74 -32.16 68.43 -9.59
CA LEU A 74 -31.15 68.33 -8.56
C LEU A 74 -31.80 68.51 -7.18
N ILE A 75 -31.65 67.52 -6.30
CA ILE A 75 -32.00 67.59 -4.89
C ILE A 75 -30.69 67.74 -4.11
N SER A 76 -30.51 68.88 -3.45
CA SER A 76 -29.38 69.12 -2.56
C SER A 76 -29.92 69.51 -1.19
N LEU A 77 -29.51 68.76 -0.16
CA LEU A 77 -29.94 68.96 1.21
C LEU A 77 -28.71 69.17 2.09
N GLY A 78 -28.73 70.20 2.94
CA GLY A 78 -27.83 70.31 4.08
C GLY A 78 -28.13 69.24 5.13
N GLU A 79 -27.34 69.19 6.19
CA GLU A 79 -27.71 68.37 7.36
C GLU A 79 -29.04 68.90 7.93
N CYS A 80 -30.00 68.01 8.11
CA CYS A 80 -31.37 68.38 8.48
C CYS A 80 -31.87 67.47 9.60
N ILE A 81 -32.06 68.06 10.78
CA ILE A 81 -32.60 67.38 11.96
C ILE A 81 -34.09 67.67 12.06
N THR A 82 -34.90 66.61 12.09
CA THR A 82 -36.36 66.71 12.13
C THR A 82 -36.89 66.11 13.42
N VAL A 83 -37.86 66.78 14.05
CA VAL A 83 -38.40 66.46 15.39
C VAL A 83 -39.91 66.28 15.41
N LYS A 84 -40.62 66.80 14.40
CA LYS A 84 -42.07 66.74 14.25
C LYS A 84 -42.45 66.26 12.85
N TYR A 85 -43.69 65.78 12.69
CA TYR A 85 -44.30 65.50 11.39
C TYR A 85 -45.76 65.96 11.33
N ARG A 86 -46.28 66.21 10.13
CA ARG A 86 -47.70 66.54 9.91
C ARG A 86 -48.26 65.91 8.64
N PRO A 87 -49.57 65.66 8.52
CA PRO A 87 -50.17 65.17 7.27
C PRO A 87 -49.91 66.14 6.11
N TYR A 88 -49.50 65.60 4.96
CA TYR A 88 -49.20 66.37 3.75
C TYR A 88 -50.20 66.08 2.64
N LYS A 89 -50.75 67.15 2.05
CA LYS A 89 -51.58 67.10 0.85
C LYS A 89 -50.97 67.98 -0.23
N LEU A 90 -51.06 67.54 -1.48
CA LEU A 90 -50.66 68.36 -2.62
C LEU A 90 -51.45 69.68 -2.65
N PRO A 91 -50.78 70.83 -2.87
CA PRO A 91 -51.44 72.12 -3.01
C PRO A 91 -52.45 72.14 -4.15
N VAL A 92 -53.47 72.99 -4.03
CA VAL A 92 -54.47 73.20 -5.09
C VAL A 92 -53.78 73.69 -6.36
N GLY A 93 -53.95 72.95 -7.47
CA GLY A 93 -53.30 73.24 -8.75
C GLY A 93 -51.99 72.49 -9.00
N THR A 94 -51.46 71.77 -8.00
CA THR A 94 -50.29 70.90 -8.16
C THR A 94 -50.72 69.45 -8.33
N THR A 95 -50.27 68.79 -9.40
CA THR A 95 -50.48 67.35 -9.61
C THR A 95 -49.15 66.62 -9.72
N TYR A 96 -49.12 65.41 -9.17
CA TYR A 96 -48.00 64.50 -9.32
C TYR A 96 -48.53 63.08 -9.49
N GLY A 97 -48.47 62.58 -10.72
CA GLY A 97 -49.03 61.30 -11.15
C GLY A 97 -48.78 60.14 -10.17
N PRO A 98 -47.55 59.94 -9.66
CA PRO A 98 -47.28 58.85 -8.73
C PRO A 98 -48.03 58.92 -7.39
N PHE A 99 -48.52 60.09 -6.97
CA PHE A 99 -49.27 60.28 -5.72
C PHE A 99 -50.79 60.29 -5.86
N VAL A 100 -51.31 60.28 -7.10
CA VAL A 100 -52.74 60.43 -7.37
C VAL A 100 -53.33 59.21 -8.08
N ASP A 101 -54.64 59.01 -7.94
CA ASP A 101 -55.41 58.01 -8.67
C ASP A 101 -55.72 58.45 -10.11
N SER A 102 -56.45 57.61 -10.86
CA SER A 102 -56.90 57.91 -12.22
C SER A 102 -57.84 59.11 -12.32
N ALA A 103 -58.41 59.58 -11.21
CA ALA A 103 -59.24 60.78 -11.12
C ALA A 103 -58.45 62.02 -10.66
N ASN A 104 -57.11 61.95 -10.64
CA ASN A 104 -56.20 62.99 -10.16
C ASN A 104 -56.40 63.40 -8.69
N LYS A 105 -56.93 62.50 -7.85
CA LYS A 105 -57.06 62.71 -6.41
C LYS A 105 -55.94 61.98 -5.67
N GLN A 106 -55.34 62.63 -4.68
CA GLN A 106 -54.31 62.01 -3.85
C GLN A 106 -54.91 60.86 -3.01
N ASP A 107 -54.44 59.64 -3.23
CA ASP A 107 -54.90 58.42 -2.54
C ASP A 107 -53.76 57.72 -1.75
N ILE A 108 -52.61 58.38 -1.66
CA ILE A 108 -51.46 57.98 -0.85
C ILE A 108 -51.34 58.94 0.34
N SER A 109 -51.24 58.36 1.54
CA SER A 109 -50.99 59.09 2.77
C SER A 109 -49.51 59.47 2.86
N LEU A 110 -49.25 60.77 2.98
CA LEU A 110 -47.91 61.36 3.08
C LEU A 110 -47.85 62.22 4.35
N PHE A 111 -46.68 62.28 4.97
CA PHE A 111 -46.44 63.12 6.15
C PHE A 111 -45.18 63.95 5.95
N GLU A 112 -45.26 65.26 6.10
CA GLU A 112 -44.11 66.16 6.00
C GLU A 112 -43.30 66.14 7.31
N LEU A 113 -41.99 65.96 7.20
CA LEU A 113 -41.03 66.06 8.29
C LEU A 113 -40.64 67.52 8.52
N LEU A 114 -40.66 67.94 9.79
CA LEU A 114 -40.48 69.32 10.21
C LEU A 114 -39.27 69.45 11.16
N THR A 115 -38.52 70.54 10.99
CA THR A 115 -37.45 70.96 11.90
C THR A 115 -38.04 71.64 13.13
N GLU A 116 -37.25 71.83 14.18
CA GLU A 116 -37.70 72.54 15.39
C GLU A 116 -38.10 74.01 15.10
N SER A 117 -37.44 74.62 14.12
CA SER A 117 -37.68 76.00 13.68
C SER A 117 -38.89 76.19 12.75
N ALA A 118 -39.68 75.15 12.49
CA ALA A 118 -40.86 75.25 11.62
C ALA A 118 -42.04 75.85 12.40
N ASP A 119 -42.86 76.68 11.73
CA ASP A 119 -44.05 77.27 12.33
C ASP A 119 -45.03 76.18 12.79
N ASP A 120 -45.48 76.28 14.05
CA ASP A 120 -46.43 75.32 14.64
C ASP A 120 -47.78 75.37 13.89
N GLY A 121 -48.17 74.24 13.32
CA GLY A 121 -49.38 74.07 12.52
C GLY A 121 -50.43 73.17 13.17
N ALA A 122 -51.69 73.32 12.73
CA ALA A 122 -52.75 72.39 13.09
C ALA A 122 -52.47 71.00 12.51
N GLY A 123 -52.20 70.01 13.38
CA GLY A 123 -51.95 68.61 13.00
C GLY A 123 -50.51 68.12 13.15
N ASP A 124 -49.62 68.94 13.72
CA ASP A 124 -48.23 68.56 14.02
C ASP A 124 -48.16 67.53 15.15
N LYS A 125 -47.31 66.50 14.98
CA LYS A 125 -47.07 65.43 15.95
C LYS A 125 -45.56 65.20 16.17
N PRO A 126 -45.11 64.85 17.39
CA PRO A 126 -43.72 64.51 17.66
C PRO A 126 -43.28 63.21 16.96
N LEU A 127 -41.97 63.04 16.69
CA LEU A 127 -41.36 61.82 16.14
C LEU A 127 -40.99 60.77 17.22
N ASP A 128 -41.86 60.61 18.21
CA ASP A 128 -41.66 59.71 19.36
C ASP A 128 -42.24 58.29 19.16
N ASP A 129 -43.17 58.12 18.22
CA ASP A 129 -43.78 56.83 17.90
C ASP A 129 -42.91 55.99 16.95
N ALA A 130 -42.06 55.14 17.53
CA ALA A 130 -41.23 54.19 16.79
C ALA A 130 -42.05 53.17 15.98
N THR A 131 -43.25 52.80 16.43
CA THR A 131 -44.11 51.86 15.68
C THR A 131 -44.62 52.50 14.39
N PHE A 132 -45.00 53.78 14.43
CA PHE A 132 -45.33 54.54 13.24
C PHE A 132 -44.18 54.59 12.24
N LEU A 133 -42.95 54.87 12.72
CA LEU A 133 -41.75 55.02 11.89
C LEU A 133 -41.22 53.70 11.29
N SER A 134 -41.42 52.56 11.95
CA SER A 134 -40.93 51.24 11.49
C SER A 134 -41.48 50.80 10.11
N ASP A 135 -42.66 51.30 9.73
CA ASP A 135 -43.28 51.09 8.42
C ASP A 135 -43.00 52.23 7.41
N LYS A 136 -42.24 53.28 7.81
CA LYS A 136 -42.04 54.46 6.96
C LYS A 136 -40.71 54.45 6.23
N VAL A 137 -40.76 54.99 5.02
CA VAL A 137 -39.62 55.31 4.16
C VAL A 137 -39.55 56.82 4.00
N VAL A 138 -38.35 57.38 4.06
CA VAL A 138 -38.13 58.81 3.83
C VAL A 138 -37.98 59.06 2.34
N LEU A 139 -38.76 60.02 1.85
CA LEU A 139 -38.86 60.42 0.46
C LEU A 139 -38.65 61.94 0.35
N LEU A 140 -37.72 62.37 -0.48
CA LEU A 140 -37.56 63.77 -0.86
C LEU A 140 -38.38 64.03 -2.12
N PHE A 141 -39.27 65.01 -2.09
CA PHE A 141 -40.15 65.37 -3.20
C PHE A 141 -39.92 66.82 -3.63
N ILE A 142 -39.78 67.07 -4.91
CA ILE A 142 -39.72 68.41 -5.49
C ILE A 142 -41.13 68.85 -5.83
N GLU A 143 -41.70 69.63 -4.93
CA GLU A 143 -42.95 70.33 -5.14
C GLU A 143 -42.72 71.51 -6.08
N SER A 144 -43.48 71.57 -7.18
CA SER A 144 -43.51 72.72 -8.08
C SER A 144 -44.87 73.40 -7.96
N PHE A 145 -44.86 74.69 -7.66
CA PHE A 145 -46.07 75.50 -7.52
C PHE A 145 -45.90 76.80 -8.31
N ASP A 146 -46.92 77.15 -9.10
CA ASP A 146 -46.94 78.42 -9.86
C ASP A 146 -47.81 79.43 -9.10
N LYS A 147 -47.17 80.45 -8.53
CA LYS A 147 -47.84 81.56 -7.85
C LYS A 147 -48.17 82.65 -8.85
N ASP A 148 -49.45 83.02 -8.97
CA ASP A 148 -49.87 84.16 -9.79
C ASP A 148 -49.40 85.47 -9.13
N LEU A 149 -48.76 86.36 -9.90
CA LEU A 149 -48.26 87.66 -9.41
C LEU A 149 -49.34 88.75 -9.42
N LYS A 150 -50.57 88.43 -9.84
CA LYS A 150 -51.70 89.37 -9.81
C LYS A 150 -51.94 89.91 -8.39
N SER A 151 -51.58 91.17 -8.18
CA SER A 151 -52.06 91.94 -7.05
C SER A 151 -53.52 92.33 -7.27
N CYS A 152 -54.32 92.41 -6.21
CA CYS A 152 -55.72 92.86 -6.30
C CYS A 152 -55.88 94.34 -6.71
N LEU A 153 -54.78 95.07 -6.97
CA LEU A 153 -54.76 96.52 -7.24
C LEU A 153 -54.40 96.87 -8.71
N GLY A 154 -54.08 95.86 -9.53
CA GLY A 154 -53.98 95.85 -10.99
C GLY A 154 -53.69 97.17 -11.69
N LYS A 155 -52.40 97.53 -11.85
CA LYS A 155 -52.01 98.65 -12.73
C LYS A 155 -50.65 98.52 -13.46
N SER A 156 -49.86 97.45 -13.30
CA SER A 156 -48.59 97.32 -14.05
C SER A 156 -48.45 95.99 -14.81
N CYS A 157 -47.78 96.01 -15.97
CA CYS A 157 -47.51 94.82 -16.79
C CYS A 157 -46.69 93.76 -16.05
N ASP A 158 -45.98 94.14 -14.99
CA ASP A 158 -45.16 93.27 -14.14
C ASP A 158 -46.02 92.34 -13.25
N GLU A 159 -47.32 92.63 -13.11
CA GLU A 159 -48.29 91.86 -12.29
C GLU A 159 -49.02 90.76 -13.08
N LEU A 160 -48.69 90.55 -14.36
CA LEU A 160 -49.34 89.54 -15.23
C LEU A 160 -48.52 88.22 -15.33
N GLY A 161 -47.39 88.14 -14.63
CA GLY A 161 -46.52 86.96 -14.60
C GLY A 161 -46.94 85.87 -13.61
N LYS A 162 -46.28 84.72 -13.70
CA LYS A 162 -46.34 83.66 -12.69
C LYS A 162 -44.94 83.37 -12.19
N GLU A 163 -44.79 83.21 -10.89
CA GLU A 163 -43.55 82.80 -10.25
C GLU A 163 -43.61 81.29 -9.99
N ARG A 164 -42.69 80.52 -10.60
CA ARG A 164 -42.57 79.08 -10.35
C ARG A 164 -41.63 78.85 -9.17
N ILE A 165 -42.17 78.30 -8.10
CA ILE A 165 -41.44 77.98 -6.89
C ILE A 165 -41.21 76.47 -6.84
N LEU A 166 -39.94 76.06 -6.70
CA LEU A 166 -39.53 74.68 -6.48
C LEU A 166 -39.12 74.50 -5.02
N THR A 167 -39.84 73.65 -4.29
CA THR A 167 -39.58 73.39 -2.87
C THR A 167 -39.28 71.91 -2.64
N ILE A 168 -38.21 71.61 -1.89
CA ILE A 168 -37.88 70.24 -1.48
C ILE A 168 -38.68 69.91 -0.22
N ARG A 169 -39.68 69.04 -0.36
CA ARG A 169 -40.47 68.47 0.72
C ARG A 169 -39.82 67.19 1.23
N LYS A 170 -39.71 67.05 2.55
CA LYS A 170 -39.18 65.85 3.20
C LYS A 170 -40.39 65.08 3.71
N LEU A 171 -40.68 63.93 3.12
CA LEU A 171 -41.92 63.22 3.34
C LEU A 171 -41.65 61.82 3.90
N LEU A 172 -42.57 61.32 4.73
CA LEU A 172 -42.69 59.92 5.11
C LEU A 172 -43.82 59.28 4.32
N ILE A 173 -43.57 58.06 3.82
CA ILE A 173 -44.53 57.22 3.13
C ILE A 173 -44.49 55.80 3.71
N SER A 174 -45.65 55.15 3.87
CA SER A 174 -45.73 53.73 4.28
C SER A 174 -45.20 52.81 3.19
N LYS A 175 -44.65 51.63 3.55
CA LYS A 175 -44.21 50.61 2.58
C LYS A 175 -45.35 50.17 1.64
N SER A 176 -46.60 50.10 2.11
CA SER A 176 -47.77 49.78 1.30
C SER A 176 -48.16 50.91 0.32
N GLY A 177 -48.13 52.16 0.78
CA GLY A 177 -48.30 53.34 -0.07
C GLY A 177 -47.23 53.46 -1.14
N LEU A 178 -45.98 53.10 -0.82
CA LEU A 178 -44.88 53.08 -1.76
C LEU A 178 -45.08 52.02 -2.85
N GLN A 179 -45.67 50.86 -2.54
CA GLN A 179 -46.05 49.88 -3.56
C GLN A 179 -47.02 50.45 -4.61
N LYS A 180 -47.92 51.37 -4.22
CA LYS A 180 -48.78 52.07 -5.19
C LYS A 180 -47.98 53.04 -6.08
N VAL A 181 -47.02 53.78 -5.49
CA VAL A 181 -46.11 54.66 -6.24
C VAL A 181 -45.35 53.83 -7.27
N TRP A 182 -44.82 52.68 -6.87
CA TRP A 182 -44.10 51.76 -7.74
C TRP A 182 -44.95 51.18 -8.86
N ASN A 183 -46.23 50.88 -8.63
CA ASN A 183 -47.12 50.41 -9.69
C ASN A 183 -47.48 51.51 -10.72
N ARG A 184 -47.36 52.80 -10.32
CA ARG A 184 -47.68 53.97 -11.16
C ARG A 184 -46.47 54.57 -11.86
N THR A 185 -45.28 54.20 -11.41
CA THR A 185 -44.00 54.53 -12.02
C THR A 185 -43.48 53.25 -12.67
N ASN A 186 -42.56 53.34 -13.64
CA ASN A 186 -42.05 52.12 -14.30
C ASN A 186 -41.00 51.39 -13.42
N THR A 187 -41.24 51.32 -12.11
CA THR A 187 -40.31 50.78 -11.12
C THR A 187 -40.86 49.49 -10.53
N GLY A 188 -40.25 48.35 -10.88
CA GLY A 188 -40.22 47.19 -10.00
C GLY A 188 -39.42 47.50 -8.73
N LYS A 189 -39.47 46.60 -7.73
CA LYS A 189 -38.97 46.79 -6.34
C LYS A 189 -37.50 47.26 -6.17
N LEU A 190 -36.66 47.34 -7.20
CA LEU A 190 -35.23 47.66 -7.07
C LEU A 190 -34.73 48.36 -8.35
N ASP A 191 -33.87 49.37 -8.22
CA ASP A 191 -33.21 50.10 -9.32
C ASP A 191 -32.31 49.25 -10.24
N ALA A 192 -32.29 47.93 -10.09
CA ALA A 192 -31.49 47.02 -10.90
C ALA A 192 -32.28 46.49 -12.09
N ILE A 193 -31.64 46.44 -13.27
CA ILE A 193 -32.16 45.75 -14.48
C ILE A 193 -32.40 44.25 -14.20
N PHE A 194 -31.66 43.71 -13.25
CA PHE A 194 -31.75 42.33 -12.78
C PHE A 194 -32.07 42.33 -11.28
N PRO A 195 -33.30 42.69 -10.86
CA PRO A 195 -33.63 42.81 -9.43
C PRO A 195 -33.56 41.46 -8.71
N GLU A 196 -33.75 40.36 -9.43
CA GLU A 196 -33.66 38.99 -8.89
C GLU A 196 -32.21 38.54 -8.61
N LYS A 197 -31.18 39.32 -8.99
CA LYS A 197 -29.78 38.98 -8.74
C LYS A 197 -29.46 38.81 -7.24
N PHE A 198 -30.19 39.51 -6.38
CA PHE A 198 -30.06 39.38 -4.92
C PHE A 198 -30.62 38.06 -4.37
N ASN A 199 -31.39 37.33 -5.18
CA ASN A 199 -31.95 36.02 -4.81
C ASN A 199 -31.02 34.87 -5.22
N LEU A 200 -29.86 35.14 -5.84
CA LEU A 200 -28.91 34.09 -6.22
C LEU A 200 -28.35 33.42 -4.95
N PRO A 201 -28.51 32.10 -4.79
CA PRO A 201 -28.13 31.42 -3.56
C PRO A 201 -26.61 31.33 -3.37
N VAL A 202 -26.18 31.14 -2.13
CA VAL A 202 -24.81 30.69 -1.83
C VAL A 202 -24.80 29.17 -1.87
N VAL A 203 -23.89 28.59 -2.66
CA VAL A 203 -23.74 27.15 -2.83
C VAL A 203 -22.37 26.73 -2.31
N ASN A 204 -22.32 25.72 -1.45
CA ASN A 204 -21.09 25.22 -0.83
C ASN A 204 -21.00 23.70 -0.99
N LEU A 205 -19.83 23.20 -1.36
CA LEU A 205 -19.56 21.76 -1.43
C LEU A 205 -19.05 21.24 -0.09
N GLN A 206 -19.61 20.15 0.39
CA GLN A 206 -19.12 19.50 1.61
C GLN A 206 -17.75 18.86 1.34
N ARG A 207 -16.79 19.11 2.24
CA ARG A 207 -15.50 18.43 2.22
C ARG A 207 -15.67 16.95 2.57
N VAL A 208 -15.09 16.07 1.75
CA VAL A 208 -15.08 14.62 2.00
C VAL A 208 -14.00 14.29 3.03
N LEU A 209 -14.42 13.69 4.15
CA LEU A 209 -13.53 13.34 5.26
C LEU A 209 -13.40 11.82 5.37
N PHE A 210 -12.20 11.35 5.69
CA PHE A 210 -11.90 9.94 5.93
C PHE A 210 -11.52 9.73 7.39
N ASN A 211 -12.34 8.95 8.08
CA ASN A 211 -12.06 8.39 9.41
C ASN A 211 -11.34 7.02 9.28
N PRO A 212 -10.20 6.80 9.94
CA PRO A 212 -9.43 5.54 9.86
C PRO A 212 -10.22 4.29 10.28
N ASP A 213 -11.18 4.44 11.20
CA ASP A 213 -11.92 3.32 11.80
C ASP A 213 -13.21 2.95 11.04
N LYS A 214 -13.47 3.60 9.90
CA LYS A 214 -14.70 3.44 9.13
C LYS A 214 -14.44 2.78 7.78
N THR A 215 -15.47 2.13 7.25
CA THR A 215 -15.39 1.32 6.03
C THR A 215 -15.07 2.12 4.78
N HIS A 216 -15.40 3.41 4.71
CA HIS A 216 -14.98 4.27 3.59
C HIS A 216 -13.46 4.47 3.48
N SER A 217 -12.68 4.00 4.47
CA SER A 217 -11.21 4.03 4.46
C SER A 217 -10.58 2.66 4.20
N THR A 218 -11.39 1.62 4.06
CA THR A 218 -10.93 0.23 3.87
C THR A 218 -11.64 -0.49 2.72
N VAL A 219 -12.78 0.03 2.25
CA VAL A 219 -13.65 -0.60 1.24
C VAL A 219 -13.94 0.41 0.12
N TYR A 220 -13.65 0.01 -1.12
CA TYR A 220 -13.76 0.87 -2.31
C TYR A 220 -15.17 1.44 -2.51
N ARG A 221 -16.21 0.62 -2.30
CA ARG A 221 -17.59 1.04 -2.48
C ARG A 221 -17.94 2.18 -1.53
N ASP A 222 -17.59 2.03 -0.26
CA ASP A 222 -17.90 3.02 0.76
C ASP A 222 -17.02 4.26 0.60
N PHE A 223 -15.76 4.09 0.17
CA PHE A 223 -14.87 5.18 -0.23
C PHE A 223 -15.52 6.04 -1.32
N SER A 224 -15.98 5.37 -2.38
CA SER A 224 -16.56 6.02 -3.55
C SER A 224 -17.90 6.68 -3.24
N LYS A 225 -18.72 5.99 -2.43
CA LYS A 225 -20.00 6.51 -1.95
C LYS A 225 -19.82 7.76 -1.09
N ASN A 226 -18.77 7.85 -0.29
CA ASN A 226 -18.47 9.05 0.51
C ASN A 226 -18.31 10.30 -0.39
N TYR A 227 -17.63 10.18 -1.53
CA TYR A 227 -17.56 11.25 -2.53
C TYR A 227 -18.90 11.49 -3.22
N ALA A 228 -19.61 10.42 -3.62
CA ALA A 228 -20.88 10.55 -4.32
C ALA A 228 -21.94 11.25 -3.46
N ASP A 229 -22.06 10.87 -2.19
CA ASP A 229 -23.01 11.43 -1.23
C ASP A 229 -22.73 12.93 -0.97
N ALA A 230 -21.45 13.34 -0.91
CA ALA A 230 -21.07 14.75 -0.77
C ALA A 230 -21.52 15.61 -1.98
N VAL A 231 -21.44 15.05 -3.19
CA VAL A 231 -21.93 15.73 -4.41
C VAL A 231 -23.47 15.73 -4.45
N LEU A 232 -24.11 14.61 -4.13
CA LEU A 232 -25.58 14.49 -4.16
C LEU A 232 -26.27 15.46 -3.21
N GLN A 233 -25.67 15.78 -2.06
CA GLN A 233 -26.21 16.77 -1.12
C GLN A 233 -26.36 18.18 -1.71
N VAL A 234 -25.51 18.55 -2.67
CA VAL A 234 -25.51 19.89 -3.30
C VAL A 234 -26.00 19.87 -4.74
N PHE A 235 -26.26 18.68 -5.31
CA PHE A 235 -26.53 18.49 -6.73
C PHE A 235 -27.69 19.37 -7.22
N ASP A 236 -28.88 19.17 -6.65
CA ASP A 236 -30.08 19.89 -7.09
C ASP A 236 -29.96 21.39 -6.81
N GLN A 237 -29.42 21.77 -5.64
CA GLN A 237 -29.21 23.17 -5.27
C GLN A 237 -28.29 23.89 -6.28
N LEU A 238 -27.18 23.26 -6.69
CA LEU A 238 -26.26 23.85 -7.66
C LEU A 238 -26.92 23.95 -9.04
N ILE A 239 -27.54 22.88 -9.53
CA ILE A 239 -28.15 22.90 -10.88
C ILE A 239 -29.29 23.91 -10.96
N ASP A 240 -30.11 24.04 -9.91
CA ASP A 240 -31.13 25.07 -9.82
C ASP A 240 -30.52 26.47 -9.79
N ALA A 241 -29.45 26.67 -9.01
CA ALA A 241 -28.73 27.95 -8.97
C ALA A 241 -28.17 28.33 -10.34
N LEU A 242 -27.58 27.38 -11.07
CA LEU A 242 -27.08 27.57 -12.44
C LEU A 242 -28.23 27.84 -13.44
N ALA A 243 -29.36 27.17 -13.30
CA ALA A 243 -30.50 27.45 -14.18
C ALA A 243 -31.06 28.86 -13.96
N VAL A 244 -31.15 29.30 -12.71
CA VAL A 244 -31.65 30.63 -12.34
C VAL A 244 -30.74 31.75 -12.88
N THR A 245 -29.43 31.54 -13.05
CA THR A 245 -28.55 32.57 -13.65
C THR A 245 -28.96 32.93 -15.07
N TYR A 246 -29.35 31.94 -15.90
CA TYR A 246 -29.87 32.24 -17.24
C TYR A 246 -31.20 32.98 -17.18
N ASP A 247 -32.11 32.56 -16.29
CA ASP A 247 -33.45 33.14 -16.19
C ASP A 247 -33.37 34.63 -15.79
N ILE A 248 -32.50 34.97 -14.82
CA ILE A 248 -32.26 36.35 -14.38
C ILE A 248 -31.60 37.18 -15.50
N TYR A 249 -30.50 36.68 -16.10
CA TYR A 249 -29.70 37.43 -17.06
C TYR A 249 -30.08 37.18 -18.53
N ARG A 250 -31.29 36.64 -18.77
CA ARG A 250 -31.81 36.25 -20.10
C ARG A 250 -31.61 37.31 -21.18
N PRO A 251 -31.87 38.62 -20.96
CA PRO A 251 -31.65 39.64 -21.98
C PRO A 251 -30.22 39.70 -22.53
N LEU A 252 -29.20 39.35 -21.72
CA LEU A 252 -27.80 39.33 -22.12
C LEU A 252 -27.42 38.01 -22.80
N LEU A 253 -27.99 36.91 -22.32
CA LEU A 253 -27.62 35.54 -22.69
C LEU A 253 -28.45 34.98 -23.85
N LEU A 254 -29.51 35.68 -24.26
CA LEU A 254 -30.36 35.30 -25.40
C LEU A 254 -29.56 35.07 -26.67
N ARG A 255 -28.55 35.91 -26.92
CA ARG A 255 -27.67 35.75 -28.07
C ARG A 255 -26.82 34.49 -27.98
N SER A 256 -26.36 34.09 -26.79
CA SER A 256 -25.53 32.89 -26.62
C SER A 256 -26.31 31.59 -26.82
N TYR A 257 -27.54 31.51 -26.33
CA TYR A 257 -28.28 30.22 -26.21
C TYR A 257 -29.66 30.19 -26.88
N GLY A 258 -30.16 31.32 -27.37
CA GLY A 258 -31.56 31.46 -27.79
C GLY A 258 -32.51 31.58 -26.60
N GLU A 259 -33.80 31.31 -26.82
CA GLU A 259 -34.86 31.47 -25.80
C GLU A 259 -34.92 30.37 -24.74
N LYS A 260 -34.22 29.25 -24.96
CA LYS A 260 -34.25 28.08 -24.07
C LYS A 260 -33.11 28.18 -23.06
N ASN A 261 -33.43 27.91 -21.80
CA ASN A 261 -32.44 27.83 -20.74
C ASN A 261 -31.50 26.63 -21.00
N PRO A 262 -30.16 26.84 -21.06
CA PRO A 262 -29.22 25.78 -21.41
C PRO A 262 -29.20 24.65 -20.37
N PHE A 263 -29.38 24.93 -19.08
CA PHE A 263 -29.36 23.90 -18.03
C PHE A 263 -30.64 23.05 -18.00
N LYS A 264 -31.75 23.56 -18.56
CA LYS A 264 -33.04 22.86 -18.67
C LYS A 264 -33.26 22.24 -20.06
N SER A 265 -32.28 22.34 -20.96
CA SER A 265 -32.40 21.88 -22.36
C SER A 265 -31.24 20.98 -22.78
N ASN A 266 -31.39 20.32 -23.93
CA ASN A 266 -30.33 19.47 -24.48
C ASN A 266 -29.27 20.33 -25.19
N PRO A 267 -27.98 19.97 -25.09
CA PRO A 267 -27.45 18.68 -24.60
C PRO A 267 -27.14 18.60 -23.09
N LEU A 268 -27.18 19.72 -22.35
CA LEU A 268 -26.73 19.77 -20.94
C LEU A 268 -27.60 18.95 -20.00
N ASN A 269 -28.92 19.01 -20.13
CA ASN A 269 -29.83 18.25 -19.26
C ASN A 269 -29.54 16.73 -19.32
N ASN A 270 -29.33 16.20 -20.52
CA ASN A 270 -28.92 14.80 -20.72
C ASN A 270 -27.57 14.47 -20.07
N LYS A 271 -26.64 15.43 -20.00
CA LYS A 271 -25.33 15.25 -19.38
C LYS A 271 -25.45 15.22 -17.86
N LEU A 272 -26.18 16.17 -17.29
CA LEU A 272 -26.45 16.24 -15.85
C LEU A 272 -27.19 14.99 -15.36
N ALA A 273 -28.20 14.53 -16.09
CA ALA A 273 -28.90 13.28 -15.78
C ALA A 273 -27.96 12.06 -15.78
N LYS A 274 -27.00 11.99 -16.71
CA LYS A 274 -25.99 10.91 -16.72
C LYS A 274 -25.06 10.98 -15.52
N ILE A 275 -24.66 12.17 -15.09
CA ILE A 275 -23.82 12.36 -13.89
C ILE A 275 -24.63 11.96 -12.64
N GLN A 276 -25.88 12.40 -12.53
CA GLN A 276 -26.76 12.04 -11.42
C GLN A 276 -26.97 10.52 -11.33
N ASN A 277 -27.18 9.85 -12.46
CA ASN A 277 -27.30 8.39 -12.51
C ASN A 277 -26.01 7.68 -12.11
N PHE A 278 -24.84 8.23 -12.45
CA PHE A 278 -23.55 7.70 -12.01
C PHE A 278 -23.39 7.82 -10.48
N LEU A 279 -23.78 8.96 -9.90
CA LEU A 279 -23.72 9.19 -8.45
C LEU A 279 -24.72 8.32 -7.67
N ASN A 280 -25.92 8.14 -8.20
CA ASN A 280 -27.00 7.33 -7.62
C ASN A 280 -26.86 5.82 -7.86
N ASN A 281 -25.75 5.38 -8.45
CA ASN A 281 -25.53 3.97 -8.71
C ASN A 281 -25.65 3.15 -7.40
N THR A 282 -26.25 1.96 -7.45
CA THR A 282 -26.38 1.08 -6.27
C THR A 282 -25.60 -0.21 -6.41
N ASP A 283 -25.01 -0.44 -7.59
CA ASP A 283 -24.23 -1.63 -7.91
C ASP A 283 -23.04 -1.79 -6.95
N ALA A 284 -22.81 -3.04 -6.55
CA ALA A 284 -21.70 -3.43 -5.69
C ALA A 284 -20.39 -3.62 -6.49
N ALA A 285 -20.43 -3.64 -7.83
CA ALA A 285 -19.25 -3.78 -8.66
C ALA A 285 -18.30 -2.56 -8.55
N MET A 286 -16.99 -2.80 -8.46
CA MET A 286 -16.00 -1.72 -8.25
C MET A 286 -15.89 -0.77 -9.43
N ASN A 287 -16.15 -1.24 -10.65
CA ASN A 287 -16.09 -0.38 -11.83
C ASN A 287 -17.21 0.66 -11.88
N SER A 288 -18.21 0.56 -11.00
CA SER A 288 -19.42 1.37 -11.03
C SER A 288 -19.20 2.83 -10.60
N TYR A 289 -18.12 3.12 -9.88
CA TYR A 289 -17.76 4.47 -9.39
C TYR A 289 -16.38 4.97 -9.81
N HIS A 290 -15.73 4.30 -10.78
CA HIS A 290 -14.40 4.70 -11.19
C HIS A 290 -14.37 6.18 -11.64
N GLY A 291 -13.43 6.96 -11.08
CA GLY A 291 -13.29 8.38 -11.38
C GLY A 291 -14.23 9.32 -10.59
N VAL A 292 -14.92 8.85 -9.55
CA VAL A 292 -15.83 9.70 -8.74
C VAL A 292 -15.14 10.93 -8.13
N GLN A 293 -13.86 10.86 -7.79
CA GLN A 293 -13.06 12.01 -7.33
C GLN A 293 -13.03 13.15 -8.35
N TYR A 294 -13.02 12.84 -9.65
CA TYR A 294 -13.10 13.84 -10.71
C TYR A 294 -14.51 14.42 -10.91
N VAL A 295 -15.57 13.66 -10.58
CA VAL A 295 -16.94 14.22 -10.52
C VAL A 295 -17.05 15.19 -9.35
N TYR A 296 -16.48 14.86 -8.20
CA TYR A 296 -16.36 15.80 -7.09
C TYR A 296 -15.57 17.04 -7.49
N GLY A 297 -14.46 16.88 -8.22
CA GLY A 297 -13.69 17.97 -8.82
C GLY A 297 -14.51 18.87 -9.74
N LEU A 298 -15.32 18.29 -10.65
CA LEU A 298 -16.24 19.05 -11.51
C LEU A 298 -17.19 19.93 -10.69
N PHE A 299 -17.81 19.39 -9.63
CA PHE A 299 -18.75 20.16 -8.81
C PHE A 299 -18.05 21.28 -8.03
N HIS A 300 -16.83 21.02 -7.55
CA HIS A 300 -16.00 22.05 -6.95
C HIS A 300 -15.72 23.18 -7.95
N ASP A 301 -15.29 22.84 -9.16
CA ASP A 301 -14.98 23.80 -10.21
C ASP A 301 -16.24 24.58 -10.67
N LEU A 302 -17.39 23.92 -10.80
CA LEU A 302 -18.67 24.59 -11.13
C LEU A 302 -19.11 25.58 -10.05
N ILE A 303 -18.89 25.28 -8.77
CA ILE A 303 -19.18 26.21 -7.68
C ILE A 303 -18.22 27.41 -7.71
N LEU A 304 -16.92 27.18 -7.96
CA LEU A 304 -15.98 28.27 -8.16
C LEU A 304 -16.35 29.14 -9.37
N ALA A 305 -16.75 28.51 -10.48
CA ALA A 305 -17.19 29.20 -11.69
C ALA A 305 -18.47 30.01 -11.46
N TYR A 306 -19.43 29.44 -10.72
CA TYR A 306 -20.67 30.09 -10.32
C TYR A 306 -20.40 31.30 -9.43
N ASN A 307 -19.51 31.18 -8.43
CA ASN A 307 -19.17 32.30 -7.56
C ASN A 307 -18.48 33.43 -8.35
N GLU A 308 -17.53 33.11 -9.22
CA GLU A 308 -16.87 34.11 -10.08
C GLU A 308 -17.87 34.81 -11.01
N PHE A 309 -18.82 34.06 -11.60
CA PHE A 309 -19.92 34.64 -12.38
C PHE A 309 -20.82 35.52 -11.51
N ARG A 310 -21.28 35.01 -10.36
CA ARG A 310 -22.23 35.70 -9.47
C ARG A 310 -21.65 37.03 -9.02
N ASP A 311 -20.40 37.05 -8.59
CA ASP A 311 -19.73 38.26 -8.10
C ASP A 311 -19.59 39.30 -9.22
N THR A 312 -19.19 38.86 -10.43
CA THR A 312 -19.08 39.75 -11.61
C THR A 312 -20.45 40.28 -12.07
N ALA A 313 -21.45 39.41 -12.11
CA ALA A 313 -22.80 39.73 -12.58
C ALA A 313 -23.56 40.60 -11.57
N PHE A 314 -23.21 40.52 -10.28
CA PHE A 314 -23.79 41.32 -9.21
C PHE A 314 -23.50 42.81 -9.40
N ASP A 315 -22.31 43.17 -9.90
CA ASP A 315 -21.89 44.56 -10.15
C ASP A 315 -22.56 45.19 -11.38
N LEU A 316 -23.31 44.41 -12.18
CA LEU A 316 -23.96 44.90 -13.38
C LEU A 316 -25.19 45.77 -13.07
N MET A 317 -25.19 47.00 -13.59
CA MET A 317 -26.16 48.08 -13.33
C MET A 317 -26.54 48.91 -14.60
N SER A 318 -26.19 48.48 -15.81
CA SER A 318 -26.19 49.37 -17.00
C SER A 318 -27.50 49.49 -17.79
N GLU A 319 -28.13 50.67 -17.78
CA GLU A 319 -29.24 51.03 -18.68
C GLU A 319 -28.75 51.92 -19.84
N CYS A 320 -29.10 51.58 -21.09
CA CYS A 320 -28.70 52.35 -22.28
C CYS A 320 -29.43 53.70 -22.38
N SER A 321 -30.64 53.81 -21.82
CA SER A 321 -31.50 54.99 -21.90
C SER A 321 -32.31 55.10 -20.60
N ALA A 322 -31.83 55.93 -19.67
CA ALA A 322 -32.47 56.17 -18.38
C ALA A 322 -33.97 56.55 -18.49
N ASP A 323 -34.87 55.74 -17.93
CA ASP A 323 -36.32 56.00 -17.96
C ASP A 323 -36.71 57.15 -17.01
N MET A 324 -37.19 58.26 -17.60
CA MET A 324 -37.56 59.48 -16.87
C MET A 324 -38.80 59.31 -16.00
N SER A 325 -39.62 58.28 -16.23
CA SER A 325 -40.85 58.01 -15.49
C SER A 325 -40.64 57.32 -14.14
N ARG A 326 -39.42 56.85 -13.84
CA ARG A 326 -39.08 56.05 -12.64
C ARG A 326 -39.34 56.79 -11.33
N PHE A 327 -38.65 57.91 -11.14
CA PHE A 327 -38.82 58.75 -9.96
C PHE A 327 -38.76 60.22 -10.34
N PRO A 328 -39.78 60.73 -11.06
CA PRO A 328 -39.64 61.96 -11.84
C PRO A 328 -39.27 63.19 -10.98
N LYS A 329 -39.95 63.35 -9.86
CA LYS A 329 -39.73 64.47 -8.93
C LYS A 329 -39.45 64.01 -7.51
N HIS A 330 -39.03 62.76 -7.31
CA HIS A 330 -38.79 62.25 -5.96
C HIS A 330 -37.51 61.42 -5.84
N LEU A 331 -36.99 61.30 -4.62
CA LEU A 331 -35.91 60.37 -4.26
C LEU A 331 -36.26 59.64 -2.97
N MET A 332 -36.23 58.31 -2.99
CA MET A 332 -36.25 57.50 -1.79
C MET A 332 -34.84 57.45 -1.22
N ILE A 333 -34.68 57.80 0.05
CA ILE A 333 -33.35 57.90 0.67
C ILE A 333 -33.12 56.85 1.77
N GLY A 334 -34.13 56.07 2.14
CA GLY A 334 -34.02 54.94 3.06
C GLY A 334 -35.20 54.84 4.02
N GLU A 335 -35.25 53.74 4.78
CA GLU A 335 -36.20 53.55 5.88
C GLU A 335 -36.02 54.60 6.98
N ALA A 336 -37.12 55.00 7.63
CA ALA A 336 -37.07 55.95 8.73
C ALA A 336 -36.39 55.35 9.98
N ILE A 337 -36.61 54.05 10.23
CA ILE A 337 -35.84 53.23 11.17
C ILE A 337 -35.27 52.06 10.35
N PRO A 338 -33.96 52.07 10.02
CA PRO A 338 -33.33 50.94 9.35
C PRO A 338 -33.37 49.70 10.24
N ALA A 339 -33.57 48.52 9.65
CA ALA A 339 -33.48 47.27 10.39
C ALA A 339 -32.06 47.09 10.95
N ALA A 340 -31.94 46.48 12.13
CA ALA A 340 -30.64 46.06 12.65
C ALA A 340 -30.13 44.85 11.82
N SER A 341 -29.65 45.06 10.60
CA SER A 341 -28.95 44.04 9.82
C SER A 341 -27.76 44.63 9.08
N SER A 342 -26.83 43.72 8.77
CA SER A 342 -25.41 43.89 8.46
C SER A 342 -25.03 45.13 7.62
N VAL A 343 -23.80 45.59 7.86
CA VAL A 343 -23.05 46.62 7.10
C VAL A 343 -23.09 46.44 5.56
N CYS A 344 -23.58 45.30 5.05
CA CYS A 344 -23.51 44.89 3.65
C CYS A 344 -24.85 44.77 2.91
N GLU A 345 -26.02 44.93 3.57
CA GLU A 345 -27.32 44.92 2.85
C GLU A 345 -27.68 46.32 2.35
N LYS A 346 -27.55 46.55 1.04
CA LYS A 346 -28.06 47.78 0.41
C LYS A 346 -29.59 47.79 0.48
N SER A 347 -30.18 48.77 1.19
CA SER A 347 -31.63 48.89 1.35
C SER A 347 -32.36 48.96 0.00
N GLY A 348 -33.38 48.13 -0.18
CA GLY A 348 -34.28 48.18 -1.34
C GLY A 348 -35.18 49.43 -1.39
N PHE A 349 -35.17 50.25 -0.35
CA PHE A 349 -35.97 51.48 -0.23
C PHE A 349 -35.12 52.75 -0.45
N ARG A 350 -33.99 52.63 -1.14
CA ARG A 350 -33.10 53.75 -1.46
C ARG A 350 -32.79 53.79 -2.96
N HIS A 351 -32.98 54.96 -3.56
CA HIS A 351 -32.61 55.21 -4.95
C HIS A 351 -31.10 55.32 -5.10
N HIS A 352 -30.45 54.21 -5.44
CA HIS A 352 -29.00 54.18 -5.59
C HIS A 352 -28.56 54.93 -6.85
N PHE A 353 -27.33 55.44 -6.86
CA PHE A 353 -26.79 56.09 -8.05
C PHE A 353 -26.68 55.10 -9.21
N VAL A 354 -27.32 55.44 -10.34
CA VAL A 354 -27.22 54.70 -11.60
C VAL A 354 -26.30 55.47 -12.54
N GLN A 355 -25.20 54.82 -12.94
CA GLN A 355 -24.23 55.40 -13.86
C GLN A 355 -24.82 55.47 -15.29
N PRO A 356 -24.63 56.60 -16.00
CA PRO A 356 -25.13 56.77 -17.36
C PRO A 356 -24.29 55.98 -18.37
N PRO A 357 -24.86 55.68 -19.55
CA PRO A 357 -24.21 54.90 -20.61
C PRO A 357 -22.93 55.54 -21.17
N VAL A 358 -22.76 56.86 -21.04
CA VAL A 358 -21.72 57.65 -21.73
C VAL A 358 -20.28 57.29 -21.34
N TYR A 359 -20.07 56.69 -20.17
CA TYR A 359 -18.73 56.30 -19.73
C TYR A 359 -18.20 55.06 -20.45
N ASN A 360 -18.99 53.97 -20.51
CA ASN A 360 -18.62 52.75 -21.26
C ASN A 360 -19.77 51.72 -21.40
N LEU A 361 -21.04 52.06 -21.11
CA LEU A 361 -22.16 51.10 -21.02
C LEU A 361 -21.89 49.88 -20.14
N GLN A 362 -20.91 49.93 -19.22
CA GLN A 362 -20.36 48.77 -18.53
C GLN A 362 -19.97 47.62 -19.48
N LYS A 363 -19.58 47.93 -20.73
CA LYS A 363 -19.31 46.95 -21.80
C LYS A 363 -18.38 45.82 -21.38
N LEU A 364 -17.33 46.14 -20.61
CA LEU A 364 -16.40 45.16 -20.10
C LEU A 364 -17.06 44.18 -19.11
N LEU A 365 -17.86 44.68 -18.17
CA LEU A 365 -18.61 43.86 -17.21
C LEU A 365 -19.66 43.00 -17.92
N VAL A 366 -20.38 43.55 -18.90
CA VAL A 366 -21.33 42.78 -19.73
C VAL A 366 -20.62 41.64 -20.45
N GLN A 367 -19.51 41.92 -21.12
CA GLN A 367 -18.74 40.92 -21.86
C GLN A 367 -18.16 39.85 -20.92
N SER A 368 -17.63 40.26 -19.77
CA SER A 368 -17.11 39.34 -18.75
C SER A 368 -18.21 38.45 -18.19
N THR A 369 -19.37 39.02 -17.84
CA THR A 369 -20.55 38.29 -17.35
C THR A 369 -21.01 37.23 -18.35
N ILE A 370 -21.11 37.58 -19.64
CA ILE A 370 -21.48 36.64 -20.71
C ILE A 370 -20.41 35.54 -20.86
N SER A 371 -19.13 35.91 -20.83
CA SER A 371 -18.01 34.98 -20.97
C SER A 371 -17.96 33.96 -19.83
N LEU A 372 -18.12 34.41 -18.57
CA LEU A 372 -18.14 33.55 -17.40
C LEU A 372 -19.34 32.60 -17.40
N HIS A 373 -20.52 33.06 -17.84
CA HIS A 373 -21.68 32.17 -17.99
C HIS A 373 -21.46 31.14 -19.12
N ASN A 374 -20.89 31.55 -20.25
CA ASN A 374 -20.50 30.64 -21.32
C ASN A 374 -19.52 29.57 -20.82
N ARG A 375 -18.55 29.93 -19.98
CA ARG A 375 -17.62 28.99 -19.35
C ARG A 375 -18.35 27.92 -18.55
N ILE A 376 -19.30 28.29 -17.68
CA ILE A 376 -20.05 27.32 -16.87
C ILE A 376 -20.78 26.30 -17.76
N VAL A 377 -21.46 26.77 -18.81
CA VAL A 377 -22.15 25.90 -19.78
C VAL A 377 -21.16 24.95 -20.46
N LEU A 378 -20.01 25.46 -20.90
CA LEU A 378 -18.97 24.68 -21.55
C LEU A 378 -18.31 23.67 -20.61
N MET A 379 -18.13 23.99 -19.33
CA MET A 379 -17.60 23.05 -18.33
C MET A 379 -18.49 21.81 -18.22
N VAL A 380 -19.81 21.99 -18.13
CA VAL A 380 -20.75 20.86 -18.09
C VAL A 380 -20.71 20.09 -19.42
N GLU A 381 -20.71 20.78 -20.56
CA GLU A 381 -20.72 20.15 -21.87
C GLU A 381 -19.45 19.33 -22.17
N MET A 382 -18.28 19.87 -21.80
CA MET A 382 -16.96 19.33 -22.10
C MET A 382 -16.45 18.35 -21.06
N PHE A 383 -17.10 18.21 -19.91
CA PHE A 383 -16.78 17.18 -18.93
C PHE A 383 -16.88 15.78 -19.57
N ASP A 384 -15.79 15.01 -19.63
CA ASP A 384 -15.77 13.74 -20.34
C ASP A 384 -15.83 12.54 -19.40
N MET A 385 -17.06 12.04 -19.17
CA MET A 385 -17.31 10.82 -18.40
C MET A 385 -16.52 9.61 -18.92
N LYS A 386 -16.17 9.56 -20.22
CA LYS A 386 -15.39 8.42 -20.77
C LYS A 386 -13.95 8.45 -20.28
N ARG A 387 -13.35 9.64 -20.11
CA ARG A 387 -11.99 9.80 -19.59
C ARG A 387 -11.87 9.28 -18.16
N ILE A 388 -12.90 9.52 -17.34
CA ILE A 388 -12.86 9.19 -15.91
C ILE A 388 -13.43 7.80 -15.58
N ASN A 389 -14.38 7.29 -16.37
CA ASN A 389 -15.01 5.98 -16.17
C ASN A 389 -14.35 4.92 -17.06
N THR A 390 -13.06 4.66 -16.84
CA THR A 390 -12.30 3.63 -17.54
C THR A 390 -12.52 2.26 -16.88
N GLY A 391 -13.76 1.76 -16.91
CA GLY A 391 -14.04 0.36 -16.59
C GLY A 391 -13.36 -0.56 -17.62
N GLY A 392 -12.10 -0.94 -17.39
CA GLY A 392 -11.41 -2.03 -18.09
C GLY A 392 -11.17 -1.91 -19.61
N GLY A 393 -11.47 -0.78 -20.26
CA GLY A 393 -11.26 -0.59 -21.69
C GLY A 393 -9.81 -0.27 -22.06
N ILE A 394 -9.17 -1.12 -22.88
CA ILE A 394 -7.76 -1.04 -23.32
C ILE A 394 -7.45 0.24 -24.13
N GLU A 395 -8.45 0.90 -24.72
CA GLU A 395 -8.20 2.05 -25.63
C GLU A 395 -7.86 3.38 -24.93
N LEU A 396 -8.33 3.61 -23.69
CA LEU A 396 -8.01 4.83 -22.92
C LEU A 396 -6.75 4.69 -22.05
N LYS A 397 -6.20 3.47 -21.91
CA LYS A 397 -4.86 3.22 -21.33
C LYS A 397 -3.70 3.80 -22.18
N LYS A 398 -4.00 4.58 -23.21
CA LYS A 398 -3.04 5.20 -24.15
C LYS A 398 -2.70 6.66 -23.85
N LEU A 399 -3.41 7.34 -22.95
CA LEU A 399 -3.07 8.72 -22.58
C LEU A 399 -1.99 8.71 -21.48
N PRO A 400 -0.88 9.45 -21.63
CA PRO A 400 0.25 9.40 -20.69
C PRO A 400 -0.02 10.27 -19.46
N ILE A 401 0.59 9.91 -18.33
CA ILE A 401 0.57 10.77 -17.14
C ILE A 401 1.32 12.08 -17.44
N LYS A 402 0.71 13.22 -17.11
CA LYS A 402 1.30 14.56 -17.30
C LYS A 402 1.25 15.37 -16.01
N ILE A 403 2.18 16.32 -15.89
CA ILE A 403 2.24 17.26 -14.77
C ILE A 403 2.05 18.68 -15.29
N THR A 404 0.98 19.34 -14.84
CA THR A 404 0.59 20.68 -15.27
C THR A 404 0.77 21.68 -14.12
N PRO A 405 1.64 22.70 -14.25
CA PRO A 405 1.72 23.78 -13.28
C PRO A 405 0.39 24.54 -13.14
N SER A 406 -0.03 24.86 -11.91
CA SER A 406 -1.31 25.54 -11.62
C SER A 406 -1.23 26.48 -10.41
N PHE A 407 -2.19 27.42 -10.34
CA PHE A 407 -2.39 28.37 -9.25
C PHE A 407 -3.50 27.91 -8.27
N GLU A 408 -3.60 26.62 -7.97
CA GLU A 408 -4.65 26.08 -7.07
C GLU A 408 -4.67 26.77 -5.69
N LYS A 409 -5.82 26.67 -4.99
CA LYS A 409 -6.05 26.98 -3.55
C LYS A 409 -6.31 28.44 -3.15
N SER A 410 -5.70 29.43 -3.79
CA SER A 410 -5.82 30.85 -3.34
C SER A 410 -6.27 31.82 -4.42
N THR A 411 -6.69 31.32 -5.57
CA THR A 411 -7.03 32.13 -6.74
C THR A 411 -8.38 31.77 -7.34
N LEU A 412 -8.89 32.69 -8.17
CA LEU A 412 -10.08 32.49 -9.01
C LEU A 412 -9.88 31.31 -9.98
N LEU A 413 -10.96 30.65 -10.37
CA LEU A 413 -10.91 29.53 -11.32
C LEU A 413 -10.22 29.94 -12.64
N SER A 414 -10.48 31.16 -13.13
CA SER A 414 -9.86 31.70 -14.35
C SER A 414 -8.32 31.69 -14.37
N GLN A 415 -7.66 31.61 -13.21
CA GLN A 415 -6.20 31.61 -13.10
C GLN A 415 -5.61 30.19 -13.02
N ARG A 416 -6.44 29.17 -12.81
CA ARG A 416 -6.00 27.78 -12.67
C ARG A 416 -5.79 27.15 -14.04
N SER A 417 -4.98 26.10 -14.11
CA SER A 417 -4.89 25.26 -15.32
C SER A 417 -6.17 24.44 -15.50
N ILE A 418 -6.55 24.13 -16.75
CA ILE A 418 -7.77 23.35 -17.03
C ILE A 418 -7.55 21.87 -16.68
N PRO A 419 -8.41 21.25 -15.84
CA PRO A 419 -8.34 19.84 -15.48
C PRO A 419 -8.42 18.87 -16.67
N TRP A 420 -7.81 17.69 -16.53
CA TRP A 420 -7.75 16.67 -17.59
C TRP A 420 -9.12 16.05 -17.96
N TYR A 421 -10.07 16.09 -17.03
CA TYR A 421 -11.41 15.53 -17.23
C TYR A 421 -12.31 16.40 -18.11
N TYR A 422 -11.83 17.55 -18.60
CA TYR A 422 -12.46 18.34 -19.64
C TYR A 422 -11.84 18.05 -21.00
N ASN A 423 -12.67 17.86 -22.03
CA ASN A 423 -12.21 17.83 -23.42
C ASN A 423 -12.15 19.25 -23.98
N VAL A 424 -11.02 19.92 -23.80
CA VAL A 424 -10.90 21.37 -24.06
C VAL A 424 -10.92 21.71 -25.54
N ASN A 425 -10.46 20.80 -26.40
CA ASN A 425 -10.34 21.01 -27.85
C ASN A 425 -11.62 20.70 -28.63
N LYS A 426 -12.66 20.21 -27.95
CA LYS A 426 -13.94 19.90 -28.59
C LYS A 426 -14.79 21.18 -28.74
N PRO A 427 -15.29 21.51 -29.94
CA PRO A 427 -16.19 22.65 -30.12
C PRO A 427 -17.56 22.40 -29.47
N SER A 428 -18.20 23.47 -29.01
CA SER A 428 -19.56 23.44 -28.44
C SER A 428 -20.62 23.04 -29.46
N GLY A 429 -21.67 22.38 -28.98
CA GLY A 429 -22.91 22.18 -29.73
C GLY A 429 -23.73 23.46 -29.90
N TYR A 430 -23.42 24.53 -29.16
CA TYR A 430 -24.01 25.85 -29.36
C TYR A 430 -23.23 26.62 -30.43
N SER A 431 -23.91 26.98 -31.53
CA SER A 431 -23.27 27.53 -32.74
C SER A 431 -22.48 28.83 -32.57
N LEU A 432 -22.72 29.57 -31.49
CA LEU A 432 -22.05 30.83 -31.18
C LEU A 432 -20.95 30.69 -30.11
N LEU A 433 -20.79 29.49 -29.56
CA LEU A 433 -19.76 29.18 -28.57
C LEU A 433 -18.60 28.45 -29.26
N GLY A 434 -17.39 28.73 -28.79
CA GLY A 434 -16.15 28.10 -29.25
C GLY A 434 -15.79 26.87 -28.41
N THR A 435 -14.53 26.82 -28.00
CA THR A 435 -13.98 25.78 -27.12
C THR A 435 -14.02 26.21 -25.65
N LEU A 436 -13.83 25.29 -24.70
CA LEU A 436 -13.75 25.65 -23.28
C LEU A 436 -12.55 26.58 -22.99
N GLN A 437 -11.44 26.36 -23.70
CA GLN A 437 -10.21 27.15 -23.55
C GLN A 437 -10.45 28.64 -23.85
N ASP A 438 -11.23 28.94 -24.88
CA ASP A 438 -11.58 30.32 -25.27
C ASP A 438 -12.32 31.11 -24.18
N TYR A 439 -12.97 30.42 -23.24
CA TYR A 439 -13.78 31.02 -22.18
C TYR A 439 -13.21 30.80 -20.78
N TRP A 440 -12.07 30.11 -20.63
CA TRP A 440 -11.54 29.79 -19.31
C TRP A 440 -11.11 31.05 -18.54
N ASN A 441 -10.41 31.96 -19.22
CA ASN A 441 -9.97 33.25 -18.68
C ASN A 441 -10.36 34.40 -19.63
N PHE A 442 -11.34 35.21 -19.21
CA PHE A 442 -11.87 36.30 -20.01
C PHE A 442 -10.81 37.36 -20.39
N ASP A 443 -9.89 37.70 -19.49
CA ASP A 443 -8.90 38.74 -19.74
C ASP A 443 -7.85 38.31 -20.75
N VAL A 444 -7.48 37.01 -20.75
CA VAL A 444 -6.61 36.42 -21.76
C VAL A 444 -7.31 36.48 -23.13
N SER A 445 -8.53 35.98 -23.23
CA SER A 445 -9.27 35.89 -24.50
C SER A 445 -9.55 37.26 -25.10
N ARG A 446 -9.93 38.25 -24.28
CA ARG A 446 -10.23 39.61 -24.75
C ARG A 446 -9.00 40.34 -25.29
N LYS A 447 -7.82 40.10 -24.70
CA LYS A 447 -6.57 40.77 -25.10
C LYS A 447 -5.97 40.18 -26.38
N CYS A 448 -6.57 39.11 -26.93
CA CYS A 448 -6.06 38.38 -28.08
C CYS A 448 -4.57 38.04 -27.92
N ILE A 449 -4.15 37.67 -26.70
CA ILE A 449 -2.74 37.37 -26.42
C ILE A 449 -2.37 36.17 -27.28
N PRO A 450 -1.28 36.23 -28.08
CA PRO A 450 -0.86 35.09 -28.89
C PRO A 450 -0.66 33.83 -28.03
N GLU A 451 -0.89 32.66 -28.62
CA GLU A 451 -0.64 31.34 -28.00
C GLU A 451 0.80 31.17 -27.46
N THR A 452 1.72 32.09 -27.74
CA THR A 452 3.08 32.07 -27.22
C THR A 452 3.24 32.80 -25.87
N GLU A 453 2.28 33.64 -25.45
CA GLU A 453 2.47 34.60 -24.35
C GLU A 453 1.38 34.60 -23.25
N GLY A 454 0.13 34.18 -23.54
CA GLY A 454 -1.01 34.32 -22.61
C GLY A 454 -1.74 33.01 -22.34
N LEU A 455 -1.09 32.05 -21.67
CA LEU A 455 -1.51 30.66 -21.75
C LEU A 455 -2.29 30.18 -20.54
N VAL A 456 -3.52 29.73 -20.80
CA VAL A 456 -4.23 28.83 -19.90
C VAL A 456 -3.65 27.43 -20.10
N LEU A 457 -2.75 27.03 -19.19
CA LEU A 457 -2.17 25.69 -19.20
C LEU A 457 -3.27 24.63 -19.06
N ASN A 458 -3.15 23.53 -19.79
CA ASN A 458 -4.09 22.41 -19.74
C ASN A 458 -3.38 21.11 -20.12
N TYR A 459 -4.05 19.99 -19.84
CA TYR A 459 -3.51 18.66 -20.09
C TYR A 459 -3.44 18.28 -21.58
N ASP A 460 -4.42 18.69 -22.39
CA ASP A 460 -4.59 18.22 -23.77
C ASP A 460 -3.57 18.86 -24.74
N ASP A 461 -3.18 20.11 -24.51
CA ASP A 461 -2.22 20.84 -25.37
C ASP A 461 -0.76 20.49 -25.10
N GLN A 462 -0.49 19.78 -24.01
CA GLN A 462 0.85 19.31 -23.68
C GLN A 462 1.27 18.16 -24.59
N LEU A 463 2.51 18.19 -25.07
CA LEU A 463 3.11 17.05 -25.74
C LEU A 463 3.41 15.93 -24.74
N ASP A 464 3.24 14.69 -25.17
CA ASP A 464 3.56 13.50 -24.37
C ASP A 464 5.04 13.46 -23.99
N ASN A 465 5.91 13.93 -24.90
CA ASN A 465 7.33 14.11 -24.64
C ASN A 465 7.63 15.58 -24.29
N GLN A 466 7.85 15.83 -23.01
CA GLN A 466 8.18 17.15 -22.45
C GLN A 466 9.70 17.48 -22.53
N SER A 467 10.54 16.58 -23.07
CA SER A 467 12.01 16.67 -22.94
C SER A 467 12.68 17.75 -23.79
N LEU A 468 11.95 18.41 -24.70
CA LEU A 468 12.48 19.41 -25.62
C LEU A 468 11.71 20.72 -25.49
N ALA A 469 12.41 21.85 -25.49
CA ALA A 469 11.78 23.17 -25.50
C ALA A 469 10.90 23.35 -26.74
N LYS A 470 9.60 23.62 -26.54
CA LYS A 470 8.66 24.00 -27.61
C LYS A 470 7.96 25.32 -27.28
N SER A 471 6.71 25.28 -26.83
CA SER A 471 5.98 26.43 -26.31
C SER A 471 5.62 26.17 -24.85
N LYS A 472 5.27 27.20 -24.08
CA LYS A 472 4.84 27.02 -22.68
C LYS A 472 3.57 26.17 -22.55
N LEU A 473 2.70 26.09 -23.57
CA LEU A 473 1.57 25.15 -23.60
C LEU A 473 2.03 23.71 -23.87
N ALA A 474 2.85 23.55 -24.90
CA ALA A 474 3.27 22.23 -25.37
C ALA A 474 4.20 21.56 -24.37
N THR A 475 5.12 22.31 -23.77
CA THR A 475 6.13 21.79 -22.84
C THR A 475 6.32 22.66 -21.59
N PRO A 476 5.29 22.82 -20.72
CA PRO A 476 5.32 23.75 -19.59
C PRO A 476 6.45 23.49 -18.60
N LEU A 477 6.80 22.21 -18.36
CA LEU A 477 7.83 21.84 -17.39
C LEU A 477 9.27 22.19 -17.84
N PHE A 478 9.45 22.51 -19.13
CA PHE A 478 10.75 22.97 -19.64
C PHE A 478 11.05 24.43 -19.26
N TYR A 479 10.01 25.21 -18.93
CA TYR A 479 10.13 26.63 -18.61
C TYR A 479 10.12 26.87 -17.10
N ASP A 480 10.39 28.12 -16.71
CA ASP A 480 10.30 28.53 -15.31
C ASP A 480 8.87 28.34 -14.78
N ILE A 481 8.76 27.52 -13.74
CA ILE A 481 7.52 27.21 -13.04
C ILE A 481 7.45 27.86 -11.66
N GLN A 482 8.38 28.75 -11.28
CA GLN A 482 8.49 29.32 -9.93
C GLN A 482 7.16 29.90 -9.42
N ASP A 483 6.46 30.64 -10.27
CA ASP A 483 5.19 31.31 -9.95
C ASP A 483 4.04 30.35 -9.62
N TYR A 484 4.11 29.08 -10.06
CA TYR A 484 3.05 28.10 -9.83
C TYR A 484 3.25 27.38 -8.49
N PRO A 485 2.43 27.60 -7.46
CA PRO A 485 2.58 26.94 -6.16
C PRO A 485 2.18 25.47 -6.18
N PHE A 486 1.48 25.02 -7.23
CA PHE A 486 0.87 23.70 -7.31
C PHE A 486 1.23 22.99 -8.62
N LEU A 487 1.36 21.66 -8.53
CA LEU A 487 1.61 20.77 -9.66
C LEU A 487 0.44 19.80 -9.77
N ARG A 488 -0.41 19.95 -10.79
CA ARG A 488 -1.45 18.97 -11.09
C ARG A 488 -0.82 17.73 -11.68
N ILE A 489 -1.17 16.56 -11.16
CA ILE A 489 -0.65 15.27 -11.63
C ILE A 489 -1.88 14.46 -12.02
N GLU A 490 -2.06 14.28 -13.32
CA GLU A 490 -3.31 13.76 -13.88
C GLU A 490 -3.03 12.68 -14.95
N GLY A 491 -3.99 11.76 -15.13
CA GLY A 491 -3.90 10.62 -16.05
C GLY A 491 -3.47 9.30 -15.40
N GLN A 492 -3.17 9.28 -14.11
CA GLN A 492 -2.69 8.10 -13.37
C GLN A 492 -3.76 7.03 -13.09
N THR A 493 -5.04 7.40 -13.02
CA THR A 493 -6.12 6.48 -12.67
C THR A 493 -6.31 5.42 -13.75
N GLY A 494 -6.43 4.16 -13.35
CA GLY A 494 -6.54 3.00 -14.25
C GLY A 494 -5.20 2.35 -14.62
N PHE A 495 -4.06 2.96 -14.26
CA PHE A 495 -2.74 2.33 -14.38
C PHE A 495 -2.48 1.36 -13.23
N ASP A 496 -1.58 0.41 -13.46
CA ASP A 496 -0.92 -0.30 -12.36
C ASP A 496 -0.07 0.72 -11.56
N TYR A 497 -0.16 0.68 -10.24
CA TYR A 497 0.49 1.69 -9.39
C TYR A 497 2.02 1.70 -9.54
N ASP A 498 2.65 0.55 -9.82
CA ASP A 498 4.10 0.46 -10.04
C ASP A 498 4.48 1.27 -11.32
N ILE A 499 3.69 1.10 -12.39
CA ILE A 499 3.88 1.83 -13.66
C ILE A 499 3.58 3.32 -13.47
N ALA A 500 2.52 3.66 -12.74
CA ALA A 500 2.16 5.05 -12.48
C ALA A 500 3.25 5.77 -11.68
N LEU A 501 3.75 5.16 -10.60
CA LEU A 501 4.85 5.70 -9.80
C LEU A 501 6.12 5.83 -10.63
N GLU A 502 6.46 4.85 -11.47
CA GLU A 502 7.64 4.93 -12.34
C GLU A 502 7.56 6.14 -13.28
N GLN A 503 6.41 6.34 -13.96
CA GLN A 503 6.22 7.47 -14.87
C GLN A 503 6.25 8.82 -14.14
N ILE A 504 5.59 8.93 -12.99
CA ILE A 504 5.59 10.16 -12.19
C ILE A 504 7.01 10.46 -11.69
N ASN A 505 7.72 9.46 -11.16
CA ASN A 505 9.09 9.62 -10.65
C ASN A 505 10.08 9.94 -11.77
N LYS A 506 9.85 9.43 -12.98
CA LYS A 506 10.61 9.80 -14.18
C LYS A 506 10.44 11.29 -14.49
N LEU A 507 9.20 11.79 -14.57
CA LEU A 507 8.93 13.22 -14.79
C LEU A 507 9.51 14.08 -13.66
N LYS A 508 9.30 13.68 -12.41
CA LYS A 508 9.84 14.35 -11.23
C LYS A 508 11.37 14.49 -11.30
N THR A 509 12.08 13.42 -11.60
CA THR A 509 13.55 13.41 -11.67
C THR A 509 14.04 14.19 -12.89
N GLN A 510 13.40 14.03 -14.04
CA GLN A 510 13.76 14.69 -15.28
C GLN A 510 13.65 16.22 -15.19
N PHE A 511 12.61 16.74 -14.54
CA PHE A 511 12.32 18.18 -14.44
C PHE A 511 12.63 18.76 -13.06
N ASN A 512 13.33 18.02 -12.19
CA ASN A 512 13.71 18.44 -10.84
C ASN A 512 12.53 18.99 -10.01
N LEU A 513 11.41 18.26 -9.99
CA LEU A 513 10.17 18.73 -9.37
C LEU A 513 10.16 18.50 -7.85
N PRO A 514 9.76 19.49 -7.03
CA PRO A 514 9.91 19.43 -5.58
C PRO A 514 8.69 18.80 -4.89
N PHE A 515 8.49 17.49 -5.00
CA PHE A 515 7.45 16.76 -4.24
C PHE A 515 7.85 15.31 -3.98
N ASN A 516 7.22 14.64 -3.00
CA ASN A 516 7.39 13.20 -2.76
C ASN A 516 6.24 12.38 -3.32
N THR A 517 6.44 11.08 -3.58
CA THR A 517 5.41 10.14 -4.05
C THR A 517 5.30 8.95 -3.12
N ILE A 518 4.06 8.54 -2.81
CA ILE A 518 3.75 7.36 -1.99
C ILE A 518 2.58 6.63 -2.65
N ALA A 519 2.52 5.31 -2.51
CA ALA A 519 1.34 4.52 -2.85
C ALA A 519 0.81 3.78 -1.63
N LEU A 520 -0.51 3.75 -1.49
CA LEU A 520 -1.25 3.13 -0.40
C LEU A 520 -2.34 2.21 -0.95
N GLN A 521 -2.48 1.05 -0.34
CA GLN A 521 -3.57 0.09 -0.53
C GLN A 521 -4.82 0.52 0.23
N LEU A 522 -5.98 0.40 -0.40
CA LEU A 522 -7.23 0.64 0.31
C LEU A 522 -7.59 -0.50 1.28
N ASP A 523 -7.60 -1.75 0.81
CA ASP A 523 -7.95 -2.91 1.64
C ASP A 523 -6.75 -3.36 2.49
N PRO A 524 -6.79 -3.21 3.83
CA PRO A 524 -5.70 -3.61 4.71
C PRO A 524 -5.48 -5.13 4.77
N ASN A 525 -6.44 -5.95 4.31
CA ASN A 525 -6.37 -7.41 4.39
C ASN A 525 -5.87 -8.07 3.09
N ALA A 526 -5.79 -7.34 1.98
CA ALA A 526 -5.28 -7.90 0.74
C ALA A 526 -3.75 -8.07 0.79
N GLU A 527 -3.20 -9.01 0.00
CA GLU A 527 -1.79 -9.41 0.05
C GLU A 527 -0.85 -8.20 0.07
N ALA A 528 -0.01 -8.11 1.10
CA ALA A 528 0.95 -7.03 1.27
C ALA A 528 1.96 -7.02 0.11
N LEU A 529 2.28 -5.82 -0.39
CA LEU A 529 3.24 -5.64 -1.48
C LEU A 529 4.58 -6.32 -1.20
N ALA A 530 5.21 -6.79 -2.27
CA ALA A 530 6.64 -7.11 -2.24
C ALA A 530 7.41 -5.83 -1.88
N LEU A 531 8.05 -5.82 -0.72
CA LEU A 531 8.85 -4.70 -0.28
C LEU A 531 10.07 -4.56 -1.20
N ASP A 532 10.30 -3.35 -1.73
CA ASP A 532 11.51 -3.05 -2.48
C ASP A 532 12.67 -2.85 -1.50
N TYR A 533 13.45 -3.92 -1.30
CA TYR A 533 14.65 -3.91 -0.47
C TYR A 533 15.86 -3.26 -1.13
N ARG A 534 15.73 -2.56 -2.28
CA ARG A 534 16.87 -1.85 -2.90
C ARG A 534 17.43 -0.74 -2.02
N CYS A 535 16.64 -0.21 -1.09
CA CYS A 535 17.10 0.64 0.03
C CYS A 535 17.09 -0.14 1.36
N GLY A 536 17.31 -1.46 1.30
CA GLY A 536 17.10 -2.38 2.40
C GLY A 536 18.06 -2.10 3.55
N PHE A 537 17.56 -2.33 4.78
CA PHE A 537 18.23 -2.20 6.07
C PHE A 537 19.76 -2.27 6.00
N GLU A 538 20.40 -1.14 5.75
CA GLU A 538 21.83 -1.09 5.44
C GLU A 538 22.63 -1.60 6.64
N ASP A 539 22.15 -1.35 7.86
CA ASP A 539 22.69 -1.88 9.10
C ASP A 539 22.67 -3.42 9.17
N ILE A 540 21.55 -4.05 8.81
CA ILE A 540 21.42 -5.52 8.76
C ILE A 540 22.30 -6.10 7.65
N GLN A 541 22.34 -5.44 6.50
CA GLN A 541 23.14 -5.88 5.35
C GLN A 541 24.64 -5.81 5.66
N GLU A 542 25.11 -4.76 6.32
CA GLU A 542 26.51 -4.64 6.75
C GLU A 542 26.88 -5.66 7.82
N GLU A 543 26.01 -5.89 8.82
CA GLU A 543 26.23 -6.93 9.82
C GLU A 543 26.27 -8.33 9.18
N TYR A 544 25.39 -8.60 8.21
CA TYR A 544 25.41 -9.86 7.44
C TYR A 544 26.72 -10.04 6.67
N ARG A 545 27.18 -9.01 5.95
CA ARG A 545 28.44 -9.06 5.19
C ARG A 545 29.61 -9.37 6.12
N PHE A 546 29.68 -8.70 7.26
CA PHE A 546 30.72 -8.95 8.25
C PHE A 546 30.68 -10.39 8.78
N LEU A 547 29.50 -10.90 9.14
CA LEU A 547 29.33 -12.26 9.64
C LEU A 547 29.67 -13.31 8.59
N LYS A 548 29.18 -13.14 7.36
CA LYS A 548 29.50 -13.99 6.21
C LYS A 548 31.00 -14.02 5.96
N HIS A 549 31.64 -12.85 5.90
CA HIS A 549 33.08 -12.75 5.66
C HIS A 549 33.90 -13.41 6.77
N SER A 550 33.57 -13.16 8.04
CA SER A 550 34.23 -13.82 9.18
C SER A 550 34.06 -15.34 9.15
N PHE A 551 32.84 -15.82 8.88
CA PHE A 551 32.54 -17.24 8.81
C PHE A 551 33.30 -17.94 7.66
N CYS A 552 33.24 -17.36 6.46
CA CYS A 552 33.93 -17.88 5.29
C CYS A 552 35.45 -17.83 5.42
N SER A 553 36.01 -16.79 6.06
CA SER A 553 37.45 -16.69 6.32
C SER A 553 37.91 -17.74 7.32
N PHE A 554 37.17 -17.95 8.41
CA PHE A 554 37.44 -19.02 9.36
C PHE A 554 37.45 -20.42 8.69
N ILE A 555 36.54 -20.64 7.74
CA ILE A 555 36.51 -21.89 6.96
C ILE A 555 37.72 -22.00 6.03
N ALA A 556 38.14 -20.88 5.42
CA ALA A 556 39.34 -20.85 4.60
C ALA A 556 40.59 -21.21 5.41
N ASP A 557 40.72 -20.70 6.63
CA ASP A 557 41.82 -21.01 7.55
C ASP A 557 41.83 -22.51 7.92
N ILE A 558 40.66 -23.09 8.25
CA ILE A 558 40.53 -24.53 8.50
C ILE A 558 40.93 -25.34 7.27
N ARG A 559 40.50 -24.92 6.09
CA ARG A 559 40.83 -25.60 4.83
C ARG A 559 42.33 -25.53 4.52
N GLU A 560 42.97 -24.39 4.79
CA GLU A 560 44.42 -24.26 4.67
C GLU A 560 45.15 -25.18 5.65
N MET A 561 44.70 -25.22 6.91
CA MET A 561 45.24 -26.15 7.91
C MET A 561 45.05 -27.61 7.48
N TYR A 562 43.88 -27.99 6.99
CA TYR A 562 43.63 -29.34 6.46
C TYR A 562 44.58 -29.66 5.30
N LYS A 563 44.73 -28.74 4.35
CA LYS A 563 45.66 -28.88 3.23
C LYS A 563 47.10 -29.08 3.73
N PHE A 564 47.54 -28.30 4.71
CA PHE A 564 48.85 -28.45 5.34
C PHE A 564 49.02 -29.84 5.99
N VAL A 565 48.02 -30.32 6.73
CA VAL A 565 48.03 -31.66 7.35
C VAL A 565 48.11 -32.74 6.28
N ARG A 566 47.40 -32.60 5.15
CA ARG A 566 47.43 -33.57 4.04
C ARG A 566 48.76 -33.57 3.30
N GLU A 567 49.34 -32.40 3.04
CA GLU A 567 50.65 -32.27 2.39
C GLU A 567 51.79 -32.85 3.25
N ASN A 568 51.59 -32.95 4.57
CA ASN A 568 52.56 -33.47 5.53
C ASN A 568 52.09 -34.79 6.20
N GLU A 569 51.16 -35.52 5.59
CA GLU A 569 50.55 -36.73 6.16
C GLU A 569 51.60 -37.76 6.58
N ASP A 570 52.59 -38.01 5.73
CA ASP A 570 53.68 -38.97 5.99
C ASP A 570 54.56 -38.57 7.18
N VAL A 571 54.70 -37.27 7.47
CA VAL A 571 55.51 -36.78 8.60
C VAL A 571 54.70 -36.80 9.89
N ILE A 572 53.43 -36.43 9.81
CA ILE A 572 52.52 -36.35 10.96
C ILE A 572 52.13 -37.74 11.44
N PHE A 573 51.90 -38.67 10.52
CA PHE A 573 51.38 -40.01 10.80
C PHE A 573 52.36 -41.15 10.50
N GLY A 574 53.54 -40.89 9.92
CA GLY A 574 54.52 -41.90 9.50
C GLY A 574 55.27 -42.66 10.61
N GLY A 575 54.79 -42.59 11.86
CA GLY A 575 55.31 -43.37 12.98
C GLY A 575 54.54 -44.67 13.28
N GLU A 576 53.31 -44.83 12.79
CA GLU A 576 52.45 -45.97 13.17
C GLU A 576 52.37 -47.02 12.07
N LYS A 577 53.15 -48.11 12.25
CA LYS A 577 52.86 -49.38 11.57
C LYS A 577 51.89 -50.17 12.44
N GLU A 578 50.65 -50.25 11.96
CA GLU A 578 49.51 -51.10 12.36
C GLU A 578 48.37 -50.36 13.10
N GLY A 579 47.21 -50.25 12.45
CA GLY A 579 45.93 -50.20 13.17
C GLY A 579 44.87 -49.18 12.76
N LYS A 580 44.98 -48.46 11.64
CA LYS A 580 43.91 -47.85 10.81
C LYS A 580 44.58 -46.82 9.89
N LYS A 581 44.20 -46.77 8.61
CA LYS A 581 44.83 -45.83 7.67
C LYS A 581 44.44 -44.39 8.07
N PRO A 582 45.39 -43.46 8.26
CA PRO A 582 45.11 -42.03 8.45
C PRO A 582 44.13 -41.47 7.41
N GLU A 583 44.15 -42.07 6.21
CA GLU A 583 43.24 -41.84 5.09
C GLU A 583 41.73 -41.88 5.43
N GLU A 584 41.27 -42.74 6.34
CA GLU A 584 39.84 -42.83 6.69
C GLU A 584 39.39 -41.62 7.54
N TYR A 585 40.21 -41.22 8.52
CA TYR A 585 39.96 -40.05 9.36
C TYR A 585 40.10 -38.75 8.56
N LEU A 586 41.13 -38.66 7.72
CA LEU A 586 41.35 -37.50 6.86
C LEU A 586 40.22 -37.31 5.85
N LYS A 587 39.66 -38.39 5.30
CA LYS A 587 38.48 -38.33 4.43
C LYS A 587 37.24 -37.80 5.16
N LYS A 588 37.05 -38.16 6.44
CA LYS A 588 35.96 -37.63 7.26
C LYS A 588 36.15 -36.16 7.60
N ILE A 589 37.38 -35.75 7.89
CA ILE A 589 37.72 -34.32 8.07
C ILE A 589 37.49 -33.55 6.76
N GLU A 590 37.86 -34.12 5.61
CA GLU A 590 37.57 -33.54 4.29
C GLU A 590 36.08 -33.32 4.07
N GLU A 591 35.25 -34.31 4.42
CA GLU A 591 33.79 -34.23 4.36
C GLU A 591 33.24 -33.06 5.21
N ILE A 592 33.80 -32.85 6.40
CA ILE A 592 33.45 -31.71 7.28
C ILE A 592 33.87 -30.38 6.64
N VAL A 593 35.11 -30.28 6.15
CA VAL A 593 35.67 -29.06 5.54
C VAL A 593 34.92 -28.68 4.26
N ASP A 594 34.54 -29.66 3.45
CA ASP A 594 33.74 -29.45 2.25
C ASP A 594 32.31 -29.06 2.57
N THR A 595 31.70 -29.63 3.61
CA THR A 595 30.37 -29.23 4.07
C THR A 595 30.37 -27.78 4.56
N LEU A 596 31.36 -27.39 5.36
CA LEU A 596 31.58 -25.99 5.77
C LEU A 596 31.72 -25.06 4.55
N SER A 597 32.51 -25.48 3.57
CA SER A 597 32.78 -24.67 2.38
C SER A 597 31.55 -24.53 1.48
N LYS A 598 30.74 -25.58 1.33
CA LYS A 598 29.44 -25.52 0.65
C LYS A 598 28.48 -24.57 1.36
N LEU A 599 28.46 -24.60 2.70
CA LEU A 599 27.62 -23.71 3.50
C LEU A 599 28.00 -22.24 3.34
N CYS A 600 29.29 -21.92 3.30
CA CYS A 600 29.77 -20.57 2.94
C CYS A 600 29.40 -20.20 1.49
N GLY A 601 29.59 -21.13 0.53
CA GLY A 601 29.31 -20.89 -0.88
C GLY A 601 27.83 -20.69 -1.22
N SER A 602 26.91 -21.24 -0.41
CA SER A 602 25.46 -21.05 -0.58
C SER A 602 24.96 -19.70 -0.05
N MET A 603 25.80 -18.91 0.62
CA MET A 603 25.41 -17.60 1.17
C MET A 603 25.46 -16.52 0.08
N PRO A 604 24.33 -15.88 -0.29
CA PRO A 604 24.30 -14.81 -1.29
C PRO A 604 24.99 -13.54 -0.77
N GLU A 605 25.22 -12.56 -1.65
CA GLU A 605 25.71 -11.22 -1.26
C GLU A 605 24.63 -10.39 -0.58
N CYS A 606 23.41 -10.39 -1.13
CA CYS A 606 22.29 -9.64 -0.56
C CYS A 606 21.56 -10.49 0.48
N PHE A 607 21.39 -9.96 1.69
CA PHE A 607 20.71 -10.67 2.78
C PHE A 607 19.23 -10.94 2.49
N SER A 608 18.58 -10.10 1.68
CA SER A 608 17.20 -10.31 1.23
C SER A 608 17.01 -11.61 0.44
N GLN A 609 18.08 -12.17 -0.13
CA GLN A 609 18.08 -13.45 -0.85
C GLN A 609 18.52 -14.62 0.04
N PHE A 610 18.88 -14.37 1.30
CA PHE A 610 19.42 -15.38 2.19
C PHE A 610 18.37 -16.43 2.55
N ASN A 611 18.60 -17.67 2.12
CA ASN A 611 17.75 -18.80 2.44
C ASN A 611 18.14 -19.40 3.81
N PHE A 612 17.50 -18.93 4.87
CA PHE A 612 17.78 -19.40 6.24
C PHE A 612 17.51 -20.89 6.42
N LYS A 613 16.53 -21.45 5.70
CA LYS A 613 16.20 -22.89 5.76
C LYS A 613 17.35 -23.74 5.22
N GLU A 614 17.89 -23.37 4.06
CA GLU A 614 19.07 -24.04 3.50
C GLU A 614 20.29 -23.91 4.41
N PHE A 615 20.51 -22.72 4.99
CA PHE A 615 21.59 -22.52 5.96
C PHE A 615 21.41 -23.41 7.20
N GLN A 616 20.21 -23.45 7.79
CA GLN A 616 19.90 -24.27 8.96
C GLN A 616 20.11 -25.75 8.67
N ASN A 617 19.66 -26.24 7.51
CA ASN A 617 19.85 -27.64 7.11
C ASN A 617 21.32 -27.99 6.87
N GLY A 618 22.09 -27.10 6.24
CA GLY A 618 23.53 -27.29 6.06
C GLY A 618 24.31 -27.25 7.37
N TYR A 619 23.92 -26.37 8.30
CA TYR A 619 24.50 -26.31 9.64
C TYR A 619 24.13 -27.54 10.48
N LYS A 620 22.90 -28.05 10.34
CA LYS A 620 22.47 -29.30 10.97
C LYS A 620 23.31 -30.48 10.50
N LEU A 621 23.50 -30.62 9.19
CA LEU A 621 24.33 -31.66 8.60
C LEU A 621 25.79 -31.57 9.09
N LEU A 622 26.32 -30.36 9.25
CA LEU A 622 27.64 -30.14 9.84
C LEU A 622 27.72 -30.67 11.28
N LEU A 623 26.71 -30.38 12.12
CA LEU A 623 26.66 -30.91 13.50
C LEU A 623 26.57 -32.44 13.49
N GLU A 624 25.72 -33.01 12.64
CA GLU A 624 25.58 -34.47 12.47
C GLU A 624 26.92 -35.12 12.14
N ILE A 625 27.59 -34.68 11.07
CA ILE A 625 28.88 -35.26 10.64
C ILE A 625 29.96 -35.05 11.70
N SER A 626 30.01 -33.88 12.35
CA SER A 626 31.02 -33.56 13.35
C SER A 626 30.85 -34.40 14.62
N ILE A 627 29.61 -34.59 15.09
CA ILE A 627 29.32 -35.37 16.29
C ILE A 627 29.44 -36.87 15.99
N ASP A 628 28.98 -37.35 14.84
CA ASP A 628 29.20 -38.73 14.36
C ASP A 628 30.69 -39.06 14.32
N PHE A 629 31.50 -38.16 13.77
CA PHE A 629 32.94 -38.34 13.70
C PHE A 629 33.55 -38.55 15.10
N ILE A 630 33.14 -37.74 16.09
CA ILE A 630 33.65 -37.82 17.47
C ILE A 630 33.10 -39.05 18.22
N LEU A 631 31.80 -39.33 18.12
CA LEU A 631 31.14 -40.35 18.93
C LEU A 631 31.27 -41.75 18.35
N ILE A 632 31.18 -41.87 17.02
CA ILE A 632 31.08 -43.13 16.29
C ILE A 632 32.42 -43.47 15.62
N ASP A 633 32.95 -42.61 14.75
CA ASP A 633 34.15 -42.93 13.96
C ASP A 633 35.43 -42.98 14.82
N PHE A 634 35.53 -42.07 15.79
CA PHE A 634 36.54 -42.13 16.86
C PHE A 634 36.27 -43.21 17.91
N LYS A 635 35.17 -43.96 17.77
CA LYS A 635 34.78 -45.08 18.63
C LYS A 635 34.66 -44.67 20.10
N LEU A 636 34.34 -43.40 20.39
CA LEU A 636 34.24 -42.91 21.76
C LEU A 636 33.09 -43.62 22.50
N LEU A 637 31.94 -43.76 21.84
CA LEU A 637 30.84 -44.54 22.39
C LEU A 637 31.24 -46.01 22.52
N GLU A 638 31.94 -46.59 21.54
CA GLU A 638 32.43 -47.98 21.57
C GLU A 638 33.38 -48.28 22.74
N LYS A 639 34.24 -47.35 23.14
CA LYS A 639 35.18 -47.49 24.27
C LYS A 639 34.52 -47.51 25.65
N ILE A 640 33.24 -47.12 25.77
CA ILE A 640 32.50 -47.16 27.03
C ILE A 640 32.16 -48.62 27.38
N ASN A 641 32.71 -49.13 28.48
CA ASN A 641 32.44 -50.48 28.98
C ASN A 641 31.11 -50.52 29.76
N ILE A 642 30.20 -51.42 29.37
CA ILE A 642 28.90 -51.66 30.03
C ILE A 642 28.83 -53.13 30.45
N LYS A 643 28.77 -53.36 31.76
CA LYS A 643 28.67 -54.72 32.33
C LYS A 643 27.22 -55.23 32.25
N LYS A 644 27.03 -56.51 31.89
CA LYS A 644 25.68 -57.10 31.74
C LYS A 644 24.85 -57.05 33.03
N GLU A 645 25.50 -57.30 34.16
CA GLU A 645 24.86 -57.34 35.49
C GLU A 645 24.39 -55.96 35.97
N ASP A 646 25.00 -54.89 35.43
CA ASP A 646 24.71 -53.50 35.79
C ASP A 646 24.08 -52.71 34.64
N ALA A 647 23.74 -53.35 33.51
CA ALA A 647 23.28 -52.69 32.30
C ALA A 647 22.04 -51.81 32.56
N GLU A 648 21.10 -52.30 33.39
CA GLU A 648 19.91 -51.57 33.81
C GLU A 648 20.22 -50.26 34.57
N LYS A 649 21.39 -50.13 35.20
CA LYS A 649 21.83 -48.92 35.93
C LYS A 649 22.80 -48.07 35.11
N GLN A 650 23.72 -48.70 34.38
CA GLN A 650 24.77 -48.03 33.62
C GLN A 650 24.23 -47.39 32.33
N VAL A 651 23.32 -48.07 31.62
CA VAL A 651 22.74 -47.54 30.37
C VAL A 651 22.00 -46.21 30.63
N PRO A 652 21.08 -46.08 31.61
CA PRO A 652 20.45 -44.79 31.90
C PRO A 652 21.43 -43.70 32.35
N LEU A 653 22.47 -44.05 33.12
CA LEU A 653 23.48 -43.09 33.58
C LEU A 653 24.31 -42.52 32.42
N ILE A 654 24.81 -43.39 31.54
CA ILE A 654 25.65 -42.99 30.40
C ILE A 654 24.84 -42.15 29.41
N ASN A 655 23.63 -42.58 29.05
CA ASN A 655 22.74 -41.78 28.22
C ASN A 655 22.37 -40.46 28.88
N GLY A 656 22.17 -40.46 30.21
CA GLY A 656 21.97 -39.24 30.98
C GLY A 656 23.14 -38.26 30.88
N ILE A 657 24.37 -38.75 30.78
CA ILE A 657 25.57 -37.91 30.56
C ILE A 657 25.58 -37.40 29.11
N ILE A 658 25.38 -38.26 28.11
CA ILE A 658 25.37 -37.89 26.68
C ILE A 658 24.32 -36.79 26.43
N GLN A 659 23.10 -36.99 26.89
CA GLN A 659 21.99 -36.04 26.76
C GLN A 659 22.22 -34.71 27.48
N ARG A 660 23.15 -34.63 28.45
CA ARG A 660 23.53 -33.38 29.13
C ARG A 660 24.77 -32.72 28.51
N PHE A 661 25.64 -33.50 27.90
CA PHE A 661 26.86 -33.02 27.26
C PHE A 661 26.59 -32.43 25.86
N LEU A 662 25.80 -33.11 25.03
CA LEU A 662 25.48 -32.65 23.67
C LEU A 662 24.87 -31.22 23.63
N PRO A 663 23.91 -30.85 24.51
CA PRO A 663 23.42 -29.48 24.57
C PRO A 663 24.51 -28.45 24.88
N ILE A 664 25.57 -28.79 25.63
CA ILE A 664 26.67 -27.87 25.94
C ILE A 664 27.52 -27.63 24.70
N VAL A 665 27.87 -28.71 23.98
CA VAL A 665 28.64 -28.64 22.73
C VAL A 665 27.87 -27.83 21.68
N ASN A 666 26.59 -28.14 21.48
CA ASN A 666 25.72 -27.43 20.55
C ASN A 666 25.62 -25.95 20.93
N LYS A 667 25.46 -25.60 22.21
CA LYS A 667 25.41 -24.19 22.64
C LYS A 667 26.69 -23.43 22.33
N ILE A 668 27.87 -24.05 22.53
CA ILE A 668 29.15 -23.41 22.20
C ILE A 668 29.24 -23.16 20.69
N ALA A 669 28.91 -24.16 19.88
CA ALA A 669 28.91 -24.04 18.42
C ALA A 669 27.88 -22.99 17.93
N ASP A 670 26.68 -23.00 18.49
CA ASP A 670 25.60 -22.08 18.14
C ASP A 670 25.97 -20.63 18.50
N MET A 671 26.60 -20.41 19.65
CA MET A 671 26.99 -19.07 20.11
C MET A 671 28.05 -18.43 19.20
N LEU A 672 28.90 -19.24 18.58
CA LEU A 672 29.92 -18.80 17.63
C LEU A 672 29.34 -18.58 16.23
N PHE A 673 28.42 -19.45 15.77
CA PHE A 673 28.00 -19.50 14.37
C PHE A 673 26.48 -19.30 14.17
N TYR A 674 25.64 -20.22 14.61
CA TYR A 674 24.20 -20.22 14.29
C TYR A 674 23.43 -19.01 14.85
N ASN A 675 23.62 -18.68 16.14
CA ASN A 675 22.83 -17.66 16.84
C ASN A 675 22.97 -16.27 16.22
N ARG A 676 24.12 -15.96 15.62
CA ARG A 676 24.38 -14.66 14.99
C ARG A 676 23.53 -14.50 13.72
N PHE A 677 23.55 -15.49 12.83
CA PHE A 677 22.72 -15.49 11.62
C PHE A 677 21.23 -15.61 11.94
N PHE A 678 20.86 -16.44 12.91
CA PHE A 678 19.48 -16.57 13.37
C PHE A 678 18.92 -15.25 13.91
N ARG A 679 19.68 -14.55 14.77
CA ARG A 679 19.28 -13.23 15.29
C ARG A 679 19.07 -12.22 14.15
N LEU A 680 19.99 -12.20 13.19
CA LEU A 680 19.94 -11.26 12.08
C LEU A 680 18.72 -11.53 11.18
N TYR A 681 18.44 -12.80 10.90
CA TYR A 681 17.27 -13.22 10.13
C TYR A 681 15.95 -12.88 10.85
N CYS A 682 15.87 -13.13 12.15
CA CYS A 682 14.74 -12.73 12.99
C CYS A 682 14.52 -11.21 12.96
N SER A 683 15.59 -10.41 13.06
CA SER A 683 15.53 -8.95 12.98
C SER A 683 14.97 -8.51 11.62
N PHE A 684 15.49 -9.07 10.53
CA PHE A 684 15.01 -8.79 9.18
C PHE A 684 13.54 -9.13 9.00
N LYS A 685 13.10 -10.33 9.43
CA LYS A 685 11.69 -10.75 9.33
C LYS A 685 10.76 -9.92 10.20
N ARG A 686 11.21 -9.49 11.37
CA ARG A 686 10.45 -8.55 12.22
C ARG A 686 10.27 -7.21 11.52
N ARG A 687 11.34 -6.65 10.94
CA ARG A 687 11.23 -5.38 10.23
C ARG A 687 10.40 -5.51 8.96
N GLU A 688 10.52 -6.63 8.23
CA GLU A 688 9.63 -6.96 7.10
C GLU A 688 8.16 -6.98 7.52
N PHE A 689 7.84 -7.65 8.63
CA PHE A 689 6.48 -7.72 9.18
C PHE A 689 5.93 -6.34 9.53
N TYR A 690 6.69 -5.52 10.26
CA TYR A 690 6.25 -4.19 10.64
C TYR A 690 6.24 -3.21 9.48
N LEU A 691 7.16 -3.31 8.54
CA LEU A 691 7.07 -2.59 7.29
C LEU A 691 5.79 -3.00 6.58
N LYS A 692 5.51 -4.27 6.29
CA LYS A 692 4.23 -4.70 5.67
C LYS A 692 2.99 -4.20 6.41
N LYS A 693 3.03 -4.12 7.75
CA LYS A 693 1.94 -3.56 8.55
C LYS A 693 1.83 -2.03 8.41
N THR A 694 2.95 -1.31 8.44
CA THR A 694 3.02 0.16 8.38
C THR A 694 3.11 0.74 6.97
N THR A 695 3.41 -0.09 5.98
CA THR A 695 3.51 0.22 4.55
C THR A 695 2.25 -0.31 3.89
N GLY A 696 1.38 0.59 3.48
CA GLY A 696 0.34 0.26 2.51
C GLY A 696 -1.05 0.71 2.92
N ALA A 697 -1.56 0.38 4.11
CA ALA A 697 -2.98 0.63 4.37
C ALA A 697 -3.33 2.14 4.44
N PHE A 698 -4.28 2.55 3.60
CA PHE A 698 -4.81 3.92 3.58
C PHE A 698 -5.38 4.31 4.95
N SER A 699 -6.15 3.43 5.59
CA SER A 699 -6.75 3.67 6.92
C SER A 699 -5.70 3.95 8.01
N GLU A 700 -4.62 3.18 8.07
CA GLU A 700 -3.56 3.42 9.05
C GLU A 700 -2.81 4.73 8.76
N TYR A 701 -2.55 5.00 7.47
CA TYR A 701 -1.82 6.19 7.05
C TYR A 701 -2.55 7.48 7.41
N ILE A 702 -3.87 7.56 7.14
CA ILE A 702 -4.67 8.74 7.48
C ILE A 702 -4.82 8.93 9.00
N GLY A 703 -4.71 7.86 9.79
CA GLY A 703 -4.66 7.94 11.25
C GLY A 703 -3.41 8.64 11.78
N LYS A 704 -2.27 8.49 11.08
CA LYS A 704 -1.00 9.15 11.42
C LYS A 704 -0.81 10.51 10.76
N HIS A 705 -1.43 10.72 9.60
CA HIS A 705 -1.27 11.92 8.78
C HIS A 705 -2.62 12.58 8.49
N PRO A 706 -3.24 13.22 9.50
CA PRO A 706 -4.50 13.94 9.30
C PRO A 706 -4.30 15.12 8.33
N GLY A 707 -5.35 15.48 7.60
CA GLY A 707 -5.33 16.59 6.64
C GLY A 707 -5.03 16.19 5.19
N ILE A 708 -4.91 14.89 4.91
CA ILE A 708 -4.89 14.34 3.55
C ILE A 708 -6.14 14.77 2.77
N GLU A 709 -5.97 15.14 1.49
CA GLU A 709 -7.08 15.61 0.65
C GLU A 709 -6.86 15.30 -0.83
N HIS A 710 -7.94 15.03 -1.57
CA HIS A 710 -7.89 14.91 -3.01
C HIS A 710 -7.87 16.29 -3.68
N GLN A 711 -6.85 16.56 -4.48
CA GLN A 711 -6.71 17.82 -5.23
C GLN A 711 -6.16 17.61 -6.66
N ALA A 712 -6.17 16.37 -7.17
CA ALA A 712 -5.63 16.02 -8.49
C ALA A 712 -4.19 16.52 -8.73
N GLY A 713 -3.35 16.45 -7.70
CA GLY A 713 -1.99 16.99 -7.71
C GLY A 713 -1.45 17.28 -6.32
N VAL A 714 -0.35 18.03 -6.27
CA VAL A 714 0.41 18.26 -5.03
C VAL A 714 0.97 19.69 -5.01
N PRO A 715 0.95 20.40 -3.86
CA PRO A 715 1.69 21.64 -3.71
C PRO A 715 3.20 21.38 -3.76
N LYS A 716 3.99 22.37 -4.17
CA LYS A 716 5.45 22.29 -4.06
C LYS A 716 5.86 22.06 -2.60
N GLY A 717 6.76 21.12 -2.36
CA GLY A 717 7.16 20.64 -1.04
C GLY A 717 6.18 19.64 -0.40
N GLY A 718 5.13 19.23 -1.11
CA GLY A 718 4.14 18.27 -0.62
C GLY A 718 4.46 16.81 -0.93
N THR A 719 3.53 15.93 -0.54
CA THR A 719 3.55 14.49 -0.85
C THR A 719 2.33 14.13 -1.67
N PHE A 720 2.54 13.55 -2.85
CA PHE A 720 1.50 13.00 -3.72
C PHE A 720 1.29 11.52 -3.41
N ILE A 721 0.04 11.12 -3.21
CA ILE A 721 -0.32 9.82 -2.67
C ILE A 721 -1.27 9.14 -3.65
N LEU A 722 -0.89 7.97 -4.15
CA LEU A 722 -1.74 7.13 -4.98
C LEU A 722 -2.45 6.09 -4.12
N ILE A 723 -3.75 5.92 -4.34
CA ILE A 723 -4.50 4.83 -3.72
C ILE A 723 -4.81 3.76 -4.77
N TYR A 724 -4.46 2.53 -4.45
CA TYR A 724 -4.67 1.37 -5.31
C TYR A 724 -5.44 0.27 -4.59
N GLU A 725 -5.96 -0.67 -5.37
CA GLU A 725 -6.65 -1.86 -4.88
C GLU A 725 -6.09 -3.13 -5.52
N ASN A 726 -6.06 -4.22 -4.74
CA ASN A 726 -5.42 -5.48 -5.13
C ASN A 726 -6.45 -6.55 -5.55
N ASN A 727 -7.30 -6.24 -6.52
CA ASN A 727 -8.31 -7.17 -7.07
C ASN A 727 -7.89 -7.73 -8.44
N LYS A 728 -6.78 -8.48 -8.46
CA LYS A 728 -6.08 -9.11 -9.62
C LYS A 728 -5.09 -8.22 -10.39
N ASN A 729 -5.31 -6.91 -10.47
CA ASN A 729 -4.35 -5.93 -11.01
C ASN A 729 -4.28 -4.76 -10.03
N LYS A 730 -3.08 -4.35 -9.60
CA LYS A 730 -2.85 -3.34 -8.56
C LYS A 730 -3.16 -1.92 -9.06
N THR A 731 -4.43 -1.68 -9.34
CA THR A 731 -4.89 -0.57 -10.17
C THR A 731 -5.11 0.67 -9.32
N VAL A 732 -4.54 1.80 -9.74
CA VAL A 732 -4.76 3.10 -9.12
C VAL A 732 -6.17 3.57 -9.44
N PHE A 733 -6.95 3.94 -8.43
CA PHE A 733 -8.32 4.44 -8.62
C PHE A 733 -8.55 5.82 -7.99
N ALA A 734 -7.65 6.28 -7.12
CA ALA A 734 -7.75 7.55 -6.44
C ALA A 734 -6.37 8.16 -6.15
N ASP A 735 -6.34 9.47 -5.92
CA ASP A 735 -5.16 10.21 -5.49
C ASP A 735 -5.48 11.20 -4.37
N PHE A 736 -4.45 11.50 -3.59
CA PHE A 736 -4.47 12.45 -2.49
C PHE A 736 -3.15 13.23 -2.42
N ASN A 737 -3.15 14.28 -1.61
CA ASN A 737 -1.92 14.96 -1.24
C ASN A 737 -1.86 15.37 0.23
N LEU A 738 -0.63 15.58 0.69
CA LEU A 738 -0.30 16.31 1.90
C LEU A 738 0.49 17.56 1.54
N PRO A 739 0.28 18.69 2.24
CA PRO A 739 0.99 19.94 1.97
C PRO A 739 2.43 19.98 2.51
N TYR A 740 2.97 18.84 2.96
CA TYR A 740 4.32 18.70 3.47
C TYR A 740 4.95 17.38 3.00
N LEU A 741 6.28 17.31 3.07
CA LEU A 741 7.03 16.09 2.84
C LEU A 741 6.78 15.11 3.98
N CYS A 742 6.11 14.01 3.66
CA CYS A 742 5.98 12.90 4.57
C CYS A 742 7.21 12.00 4.37
N CYS A 743 8.04 11.87 5.39
CA CYS A 743 9.20 10.99 5.37
C CYS A 743 8.74 9.55 5.53
N THR A 744 9.20 8.66 4.65
CA THR A 744 9.03 7.21 4.80
C THR A 744 9.83 6.64 5.99
N THR A 745 10.64 7.46 6.67
CA THR A 745 11.61 7.06 7.69
C THR A 745 11.10 7.09 9.14
N GLU A 746 9.87 7.52 9.41
CA GLU A 746 9.27 7.46 10.76
C GLU A 746 8.65 6.10 11.10
N ASN A 747 8.88 5.07 10.28
CA ASN A 747 8.55 3.69 10.63
C ASN A 747 9.60 3.11 11.58
N CYS A 748 9.68 3.65 12.80
CA CYS A 748 10.38 2.96 13.88
C CYS A 748 9.71 1.60 14.08
N VAL A 749 10.36 0.54 13.61
CA VAL A 749 9.96 -0.83 13.91
C VAL A 749 10.00 -0.97 15.43
N PRO A 750 8.87 -1.18 16.11
CA PRO A 750 8.87 -1.27 17.56
C PRO A 750 9.83 -2.40 17.98
N MET A 751 10.80 -2.07 18.82
CA MET A 751 11.80 -3.02 19.31
C MET A 751 11.29 -3.85 20.49
N CYS A 752 10.20 -3.40 21.13
CA CYS A 752 9.58 -4.06 22.28
C CYS A 752 8.07 -4.14 22.07
N ASP A 753 7.54 -5.35 21.91
CA ASP A 753 6.09 -5.57 21.82
C ASP A 753 5.66 -6.42 23.02
N GLY A 754 4.49 -6.13 23.58
CA GLY A 754 3.88 -6.94 24.62
C GLY A 754 3.39 -8.31 24.11
N VAL A 755 2.66 -9.02 24.96
CA VAL A 755 2.08 -10.34 24.64
C VAL A 755 1.13 -10.21 23.44
N GLY A 756 1.47 -10.87 22.32
CA GLY A 756 0.74 -10.79 21.03
C GLY A 756 1.48 -10.13 19.87
N GLY A 757 2.75 -9.74 20.04
CA GLY A 757 3.62 -9.18 18.97
C GLY A 757 4.13 -10.21 17.94
N PHE A 758 5.05 -9.77 17.06
CA PHE A 758 5.64 -10.57 15.96
C PHE A 758 5.97 -12.01 16.37
N VAL A 759 5.30 -12.99 15.75
CA VAL A 759 5.59 -14.42 15.89
C VAL A 759 6.35 -14.83 14.63
N SER A 760 7.52 -15.43 14.82
CA SER A 760 8.36 -15.84 13.69
C SER A 760 7.92 -17.19 13.14
N ASP A 761 7.71 -17.28 11.83
CA ASP A 761 7.40 -18.53 11.11
C ASP A 761 8.66 -19.37 10.81
N ILE A 762 9.73 -19.22 11.61
CA ILE A 762 10.97 -19.98 11.42
C ILE A 762 10.75 -21.44 11.81
N GLU A 763 11.27 -22.34 10.98
CA GLU A 763 11.28 -23.78 11.24
C GLU A 763 12.04 -24.10 12.53
N PRO A 764 11.48 -24.92 13.44
CA PRO A 764 12.17 -25.32 14.66
C PRO A 764 13.49 -26.02 14.32
N PHE A 765 14.56 -25.66 15.02
CA PHE A 765 15.88 -26.24 14.81
C PHE A 765 16.03 -27.53 15.62
N ALA A 766 15.55 -28.64 15.04
CA ALA A 766 15.72 -29.99 15.58
C ALA A 766 17.16 -30.47 15.35
N ARG A 767 17.89 -30.87 16.39
CA ARG A 767 19.31 -31.26 16.34
C ARG A 767 19.47 -32.77 16.53
N PRO A 768 20.51 -33.40 15.95
CA PRO A 768 20.70 -34.83 16.08
C PRO A 768 20.92 -35.30 17.52
N ASP A 769 20.39 -36.47 17.82
CA ASP A 769 20.45 -37.09 19.16
C ASP A 769 21.21 -38.41 19.13
N TYR A 770 21.85 -38.73 20.26
CA TYR A 770 22.69 -39.91 20.38
C TYR A 770 22.36 -40.70 21.64
N ALA A 771 22.32 -42.02 21.49
CA ALA A 771 22.17 -42.94 22.60
C ALA A 771 23.05 -44.18 22.45
N ILE A 772 23.28 -44.87 23.57
CA ILE A 772 23.97 -46.14 23.64
C ILE A 772 23.13 -47.12 24.45
N THR A 773 22.99 -48.36 23.98
CA THR A 773 22.37 -49.42 24.76
C THR A 773 23.09 -50.74 24.51
N VAL A 774 22.67 -51.79 25.21
CA VAL A 774 23.15 -53.15 24.98
C VAL A 774 22.06 -54.02 24.37
N VAL A 775 22.45 -55.16 23.79
CA VAL A 775 21.54 -56.10 23.13
C VAL A 775 20.33 -56.40 24.02
N ASP A 776 19.14 -56.30 23.43
CA ASP A 776 17.84 -56.56 24.05
C ASP A 776 17.51 -55.66 25.28
N VAL A 777 18.21 -54.54 25.47
CA VAL A 777 17.93 -53.56 26.54
C VAL A 777 17.34 -52.26 25.97
N PRO A 778 16.11 -51.89 26.34
CA PRO A 778 15.51 -50.61 25.95
C PRO A 778 16.21 -49.39 26.57
N VAL A 779 16.11 -48.23 25.91
CA VAL A 779 16.66 -46.95 26.39
C VAL A 779 15.69 -45.79 26.16
N GLU A 780 15.62 -44.88 27.12
CA GLU A 780 14.87 -43.64 27.02
C GLU A 780 15.74 -42.49 26.47
N ILE A 781 15.23 -41.80 25.46
CA ILE A 781 15.92 -40.73 24.74
C ILE A 781 15.10 -39.44 24.84
N ASP A 782 15.63 -38.45 25.55
CA ASP A 782 15.02 -37.12 25.66
C ASP A 782 15.48 -36.21 24.51
N VAL A 783 14.76 -36.29 23.39
CA VAL A 783 15.06 -35.57 22.14
C VAL A 783 14.81 -34.06 22.21
N LEU A 784 14.15 -33.55 23.25
CA LEU A 784 13.94 -32.09 23.39
C LEU A 784 15.10 -31.40 24.12
N ARG A 785 16.01 -32.16 24.71
CA ARG A 785 16.99 -31.62 25.65
C ARG A 785 18.06 -30.76 25.00
N ASN A 786 18.46 -31.12 23.78
CA ASN A 786 19.38 -30.39 22.93
C ASN A 786 18.69 -29.34 22.03
N ASP A 787 17.35 -29.34 22.01
CA ASP A 787 16.50 -28.59 21.08
C ASP A 787 15.86 -27.33 21.67
N ASN A 788 16.52 -26.76 22.68
CA ASN A 788 16.02 -25.56 23.31
C ASN A 788 16.01 -24.36 22.34
N VAL A 789 14.91 -23.60 22.31
CA VAL A 789 14.71 -22.47 21.40
C VAL A 789 14.81 -21.15 22.17
N LEU A 790 15.60 -20.22 21.64
CA LEU A 790 15.85 -18.89 22.23
C LEU A 790 14.58 -18.01 22.40
N TYR A 791 13.44 -18.39 21.83
CA TYR A 791 12.19 -17.62 21.86
C TYR A 791 10.94 -18.50 22.13
N GLY A 792 10.82 -19.07 23.33
CA GLY A 792 9.53 -19.32 24.02
C GLY A 792 8.39 -20.04 23.27
N GLY A 793 8.68 -21.01 22.40
CA GLY A 793 7.69 -21.86 21.75
C GLY A 793 7.42 -23.16 22.52
N SER A 794 6.19 -23.68 22.43
CA SER A 794 5.87 -25.05 22.87
C SER A 794 5.92 -25.98 21.65
N PHE A 795 6.67 -27.07 21.72
CA PHE A 795 6.89 -27.99 20.59
C PHE A 795 6.26 -29.35 20.86
N ALA A 796 5.53 -29.90 19.88
CA ALA A 796 5.10 -31.29 19.91
C ALA A 796 6.10 -32.17 19.14
N VAL A 797 6.44 -33.33 19.69
CA VAL A 797 7.36 -34.31 19.07
C VAL A 797 6.56 -35.40 18.39
N LYS A 798 6.94 -35.75 17.17
CA LYS A 798 6.43 -36.90 16.43
C LYS A 798 7.60 -37.73 15.90
N SER A 799 7.68 -39.02 16.22
CA SER A 799 8.77 -39.90 15.76
C SER A 799 8.27 -40.99 14.82
N GLU A 800 9.19 -41.62 14.11
CA GLU A 800 8.94 -42.91 13.47
C GLU A 800 8.63 -43.99 14.52
N GLU A 801 7.83 -45.00 14.17
CA GLU A 801 7.48 -46.12 15.08
C GLU A 801 8.48 -47.29 14.99
N VAL A 802 9.25 -47.35 13.90
CA VAL A 802 10.20 -48.42 13.59
C VAL A 802 11.51 -47.78 13.12
N SER A 803 12.63 -48.22 13.66
CA SER A 803 13.96 -47.75 13.25
C SER A 803 14.46 -48.46 11.99
N ARG A 804 15.51 -47.92 11.37
CA ARG A 804 16.08 -48.40 10.10
C ARG A 804 16.48 -49.88 10.13
N PHE A 805 16.93 -50.40 11.27
CA PHE A 805 17.31 -51.81 11.43
C PHE A 805 16.33 -52.64 12.27
N GLY A 806 15.07 -52.21 12.35
CA GLY A 806 13.95 -53.04 12.84
C GLY A 806 13.73 -53.00 14.36
N GLY A 807 14.30 -52.03 15.06
CA GLY A 807 13.92 -51.69 16.43
C GLY A 807 12.56 -50.96 16.48
N THR A 808 11.97 -50.88 17.67
CA THR A 808 10.67 -50.21 17.88
C THR A 808 10.84 -48.96 18.72
N VAL A 809 10.15 -47.87 18.34
CA VAL A 809 10.18 -46.58 19.02
C VAL A 809 8.79 -46.25 19.53
N LYS A 810 8.67 -45.87 20.80
CA LYS A 810 7.40 -45.49 21.44
C LYS A 810 7.53 -44.21 22.23
N GLN A 811 6.56 -43.31 22.09
CA GLN A 811 6.48 -42.09 22.90
C GLN A 811 5.89 -42.44 24.29
N LEU A 812 6.58 -42.06 25.39
CA LEU A 812 6.26 -42.56 26.73
C LEU A 812 5.16 -41.77 27.47
N SER A 813 5.04 -40.45 27.30
CA SER A 813 3.87 -39.62 27.70
C SER A 813 4.09 -38.13 27.39
N GLY A 814 3.04 -37.42 26.93
CA GLY A 814 3.11 -35.97 26.60
C GLY A 814 4.15 -35.65 25.52
N GLN A 815 4.51 -34.38 25.33
CA GLN A 815 5.56 -33.91 24.40
C GLN A 815 6.99 -34.41 24.79
N GLY A 816 7.14 -35.55 25.50
CA GLY A 816 8.35 -36.00 26.22
C GLY A 816 9.20 -37.09 25.54
N PRO A 817 9.98 -37.88 26.32
CA PRO A 817 11.03 -38.77 25.82
C PRO A 817 10.51 -39.97 25.01
N LEU A 818 11.37 -40.44 24.10
CA LEU A 818 11.13 -41.60 23.24
C LEU A 818 11.80 -42.85 23.84
N LEU A 819 11.05 -43.94 23.96
CA LEU A 819 11.56 -45.26 24.29
C LEU A 819 11.98 -45.99 23.02
N TYR A 820 13.27 -46.23 22.86
CA TYR A 820 13.81 -47.09 21.81
C TYR A 820 14.07 -48.50 22.36
N ASN A 821 13.57 -49.51 21.66
CA ASN A 821 13.82 -50.91 21.93
C ASN A 821 14.53 -51.55 20.72
N PRO A 822 15.78 -52.02 20.85
CA PRO A 822 16.53 -52.64 19.77
C PRO A 822 15.80 -53.83 19.14
N ALA A 823 16.08 -54.12 17.87
CA ALA A 823 15.65 -55.39 17.27
C ALA A 823 16.32 -56.55 18.01
N LYS A 824 15.60 -57.67 18.16
CA LYS A 824 16.07 -58.80 18.97
C LYS A 824 17.43 -59.31 18.47
N GLY A 825 18.44 -59.34 19.34
CA GLY A 825 19.79 -59.78 19.00
C GLY A 825 20.60 -58.82 18.12
N PHE A 826 20.10 -57.63 17.82
CA PHE A 826 20.81 -56.66 16.99
C PHE A 826 22.01 -56.04 17.72
N THR A 827 23.12 -55.91 17.00
CA THR A 827 24.34 -55.22 17.42
C THR A 827 24.81 -54.30 16.30
N GLY A 828 25.26 -53.11 16.63
CA GLY A 828 25.68 -52.09 15.67
C GLY A 828 24.94 -50.77 15.87
N THR A 829 25.02 -49.88 14.89
CA THR A 829 24.39 -48.55 14.94
C THR A 829 23.04 -48.57 14.23
N ASP A 830 22.00 -48.12 14.92
CA ASP A 830 20.64 -47.97 14.40
C ASP A 830 20.21 -46.51 14.35
N TYR A 831 19.18 -46.21 13.54
CA TYR A 831 18.77 -44.85 13.20
C TYR A 831 17.25 -44.72 13.12
N PHE A 832 16.71 -43.58 13.54
CA PHE A 832 15.31 -43.20 13.29
C PHE A 832 15.13 -41.67 13.31
N GLU A 833 14.10 -41.15 12.66
CA GLU A 833 13.82 -39.71 12.63
C GLU A 833 12.73 -39.27 13.65
N TYR A 834 12.83 -38.01 14.10
CA TYR A 834 11.74 -37.30 14.75
C TYR A 834 11.51 -35.91 14.14
N GLU A 835 10.31 -35.39 14.35
CA GLU A 835 9.85 -34.09 13.88
C GLU A 835 9.31 -33.25 15.05
N LEU A 836 9.80 -32.01 15.15
CA LEU A 836 9.29 -30.98 16.02
C LEU A 836 8.20 -30.19 15.31
N HIS A 837 7.07 -29.96 15.99
CA HIS A 837 5.94 -29.17 15.52
C HIS A 837 5.74 -27.95 16.43
N ASN A 838 5.91 -26.74 15.89
CA ASN A 838 5.64 -25.52 16.63
C ASN A 838 4.12 -25.31 16.79
N THR A 839 3.63 -25.35 18.03
CA THR A 839 2.18 -25.26 18.32
C THR A 839 1.56 -23.89 18.04
N LYS A 840 2.36 -22.83 17.79
CA LYS A 840 1.88 -21.49 17.45
C LYS A 840 1.92 -21.19 15.96
N SER A 841 3.04 -21.48 15.28
CA SER A 841 3.22 -21.18 13.85
C SER A 841 2.84 -22.34 12.92
N GLY A 842 2.77 -23.57 13.43
CA GLY A 842 2.58 -24.78 12.61
C GLY A 842 3.83 -25.21 11.83
N ALA A 843 4.95 -24.50 11.96
CA ALA A 843 6.21 -24.86 11.31
C ALA A 843 6.81 -26.15 11.89
N THR A 844 7.46 -26.95 11.03
CA THR A 844 8.05 -28.24 11.42
C THR A 844 9.54 -28.35 11.09
N GLY A 845 10.26 -29.19 11.83
CA GLY A 845 11.69 -29.42 11.67
C GLY A 845 12.06 -30.84 12.07
N LYS A 846 12.98 -31.48 11.35
CA LYS A 846 13.30 -32.92 11.51
C LYS A 846 14.74 -33.16 11.95
N ALA A 847 14.96 -34.19 12.78
CA ALA A 847 16.27 -34.63 13.21
C ALA A 847 16.42 -36.15 13.28
N LEU A 848 17.68 -36.60 13.18
CA LEU A 848 18.08 -38.00 13.23
C LEU A 848 18.49 -38.38 14.65
N VAL A 849 18.03 -39.55 15.12
CA VAL A 849 18.50 -40.18 16.34
C VAL A 849 19.40 -41.36 15.97
N THR A 850 20.60 -41.39 16.54
CA THR A 850 21.59 -42.44 16.32
C THR A 850 21.81 -43.26 17.60
N VAL A 851 21.55 -44.56 17.55
CA VAL A 851 21.66 -45.46 18.71
C VAL A 851 22.72 -46.53 18.49
N VAL A 852 23.73 -46.60 19.36
CA VAL A 852 24.77 -47.64 19.31
C VAL A 852 24.37 -48.80 20.23
N VAL A 853 24.10 -49.98 19.66
CA VAL A 853 23.71 -51.20 20.38
C VAL A 853 24.90 -52.16 20.48
N LYS A 854 25.28 -52.51 21.72
CA LYS A 854 26.47 -53.33 22.00
C LYS A 854 26.18 -54.64 22.72
N ILE A 855 27.11 -55.58 22.69
CA ILE A 855 27.08 -56.75 23.56
C ILE A 855 27.60 -56.35 24.95
N ALA A 856 26.85 -56.66 26.00
CA ALA A 856 27.29 -56.42 27.38
C ALA A 856 28.34 -57.45 27.81
N GLU A 857 29.41 -57.02 28.48
CA GLU A 857 30.46 -57.94 28.94
C GLU A 857 29.97 -58.75 30.16
N ALA A 858 29.51 -59.98 29.93
CA ALA A 858 29.73 -61.16 30.80
C ALA A 858 29.25 -62.47 30.12
N GLN A 859 30.17 -63.44 30.05
CA GLN A 859 30.10 -64.81 29.50
C GLN A 859 30.07 -64.96 27.96
N VAL A 860 31.22 -64.72 27.32
CA VAL A 860 31.68 -65.70 26.33
C VAL A 860 32.07 -66.93 27.17
N LYS A 861 31.40 -68.08 26.98
CA LYS A 861 31.93 -69.34 27.49
C LYS A 861 33.14 -69.64 26.61
N THR A 862 34.32 -69.26 27.07
CA THR A 862 35.54 -69.35 26.27
C THR A 862 35.98 -70.80 26.19
N CYS A 863 36.31 -71.25 24.99
CA CYS A 863 36.70 -72.63 24.74
C CYS A 863 38.05 -73.01 25.34
N TYR A 864 38.85 -72.01 25.67
CA TYR A 864 40.10 -72.13 26.40
C TYR A 864 40.09 -71.05 27.49
N THR A 865 40.91 -71.22 28.52
CA THR A 865 41.16 -70.21 29.55
C THR A 865 42.66 -69.96 29.66
N VAL A 866 43.05 -68.85 30.29
CA VAL A 866 44.46 -68.54 30.54
C VAL A 866 45.12 -69.69 31.31
N GLU A 867 44.43 -70.30 32.27
CA GLU A 867 44.94 -71.42 33.07
C GLU A 867 45.17 -72.68 32.20
N ILE A 868 44.27 -72.98 31.27
CA ILE A 868 44.42 -74.10 30.33
C ILE A 868 45.64 -73.89 29.43
N LEU A 869 45.82 -72.67 28.89
CA LEU A 869 46.94 -72.36 28.02
C LEU A 869 48.27 -72.34 28.80
N GLN A 870 48.27 -71.80 30.03
CA GLN A 870 49.43 -71.87 30.92
C GLN A 870 49.82 -73.32 31.25
N CYS A 871 48.84 -74.20 31.45
CA CYS A 871 49.08 -75.64 31.60
C CYS A 871 49.71 -76.25 30.34
N TRP A 872 49.28 -75.84 29.13
CA TRP A 872 49.82 -76.36 27.87
C TRP A 872 51.29 -75.99 27.63
N GLY A 873 51.77 -74.94 28.31
CA GLY A 873 53.18 -74.60 28.42
C GLY A 873 53.64 -73.51 27.45
N PRO A 874 54.60 -72.66 27.87
CA PRO A 874 54.97 -71.44 27.16
C PRO A 874 55.57 -71.68 25.77
N LEU A 875 56.30 -72.79 25.57
CA LEU A 875 56.88 -73.16 24.27
C LEU A 875 55.81 -73.49 23.23
N ASN A 876 54.76 -74.20 23.64
CA ASN A 876 53.64 -74.56 22.78
C ASN A 876 52.79 -73.31 22.44
N ILE A 877 52.57 -72.44 23.43
CA ILE A 877 51.89 -71.15 23.24
C ILE A 877 52.66 -70.27 22.25
N GLN A 878 53.98 -70.13 22.41
CA GLN A 878 54.81 -69.34 21.49
C GLN A 878 54.82 -69.90 20.07
N LEU A 879 54.80 -71.23 19.91
CA LEU A 879 54.71 -71.86 18.60
C LEU A 879 53.36 -71.54 17.94
N ALA A 880 52.25 -71.68 18.68
CA ALA A 880 50.92 -71.34 18.19
C ALA A 880 50.80 -69.85 17.81
N LEU A 881 51.37 -68.95 18.61
CA LEU A 881 51.43 -67.52 18.31
C LEU A 881 52.25 -67.24 17.03
N ARG A 882 53.37 -67.93 16.82
CA ARG A 882 54.18 -67.82 15.59
C ARG A 882 53.42 -68.30 14.36
N MET A 883 52.73 -69.45 14.45
CA MET A 883 51.90 -69.98 13.35
C MET A 883 50.79 -68.99 12.95
N ARG A 884 50.32 -68.19 13.92
CA ARG A 884 49.30 -67.16 13.73
C ARG A 884 49.86 -65.77 13.39
N ASN A 885 51.18 -65.62 13.27
CA ASN A 885 51.87 -64.33 13.08
C ASN A 885 51.52 -63.27 14.14
N ILE A 886 51.26 -63.68 15.38
CA ILE A 886 50.90 -62.77 16.49
C ILE A 886 52.15 -62.43 17.30
N ARG A 887 52.44 -61.14 17.46
CA ARG A 887 53.47 -60.68 18.40
C ARG A 887 52.92 -60.77 19.83
N PRO A 888 53.56 -61.53 20.73
CA PRO A 888 53.10 -61.63 22.11
C PRO A 888 53.21 -60.29 22.84
N SER A 889 52.21 -59.95 23.65
CA SER A 889 52.35 -58.98 24.74
C SER A 889 53.13 -59.60 25.92
N ASP A 890 53.30 -58.87 27.02
CA ASP A 890 53.95 -59.38 28.24
C ASP A 890 53.31 -60.68 28.77
N ASP A 891 52.04 -60.95 28.44
CA ASP A 891 51.36 -62.22 28.70
C ASP A 891 51.06 -62.98 27.40
N ILE A 892 51.88 -64.00 27.13
CA ILE A 892 51.76 -64.86 25.95
C ILE A 892 50.46 -65.69 25.96
N SER A 893 49.95 -66.05 27.14
CA SER A 893 48.74 -66.86 27.28
C SER A 893 47.51 -66.04 26.96
N GLN A 894 47.46 -64.79 27.42
CA GLN A 894 46.37 -63.87 27.08
C GLN A 894 46.39 -63.51 25.58
N SER A 895 47.58 -63.31 25.02
CA SER A 895 47.76 -63.04 23.57
C SER A 895 47.18 -64.19 22.72
N LEU A 896 47.47 -65.44 23.08
CA LEU A 896 46.96 -66.60 22.36
C LEU A 896 45.47 -66.81 22.63
N LEU A 897 45.01 -66.57 23.86
CA LEU A 897 43.60 -66.71 24.23
C LEU A 897 42.70 -65.79 23.40
N ASN A 898 43.07 -64.51 23.26
CA ASN A 898 42.34 -63.55 22.45
C ASN A 898 42.22 -64.03 20.99
N SER A 899 43.33 -64.55 20.44
CA SER A 899 43.31 -65.10 19.08
C SER A 899 42.44 -66.34 18.93
N LEU A 900 42.48 -67.25 19.91
CA LEU A 900 41.66 -68.46 19.88
C LEU A 900 40.17 -68.14 20.06
N HIS A 901 39.82 -67.04 20.72
CA HIS A 901 38.44 -66.54 20.76
C HIS A 901 37.99 -66.04 19.39
N GLU A 902 38.81 -65.24 18.72
CA GLU A 902 38.49 -64.71 17.38
C GLU A 902 38.34 -65.83 16.34
N THR A 903 39.21 -66.84 16.37
CA THR A 903 39.18 -67.94 15.40
C THR A 903 38.32 -69.13 15.82
N LEU A 904 37.64 -69.04 16.97
CA LEU A 904 36.81 -70.11 17.54
C LEU A 904 37.59 -71.45 17.70
N GLY A 905 38.87 -71.38 18.07
CA GLY A 905 39.78 -72.51 18.28
C GLY A 905 40.93 -72.64 17.26
N PHE A 906 41.66 -73.75 17.32
CA PHE A 906 42.71 -74.14 16.38
C PHE A 906 42.12 -74.69 15.08
N THR A 907 42.68 -74.26 13.95
CA THR A 907 42.32 -74.73 12.61
C THR A 907 42.94 -76.09 12.31
N GLN A 908 42.42 -76.79 11.29
CA GLN A 908 42.93 -78.11 10.91
C GLN A 908 44.39 -78.08 10.43
N ALA A 909 44.81 -76.99 9.79
CA ALA A 909 46.21 -76.78 9.39
C ALA A 909 47.11 -76.58 10.61
N GLU A 910 46.66 -75.79 11.59
CA GLU A 910 47.41 -75.58 12.83
C GLU A 910 47.53 -76.86 13.65
N MET A 911 46.47 -77.66 13.71
CA MET A 911 46.51 -78.95 14.39
C MET A 911 47.48 -79.93 13.72
N GLN A 912 47.56 -79.95 12.39
CA GLN A 912 48.55 -80.76 11.68
C GLN A 912 50.00 -80.32 11.98
N GLU A 913 50.25 -79.02 12.06
CA GLU A 913 51.60 -78.48 12.32
C GLU A 913 52.02 -78.58 13.80
N LEU A 914 51.07 -78.49 14.74
CA LEU A 914 51.33 -78.73 16.15
C LEU A 914 51.72 -80.20 16.42
N GLY A 915 51.10 -81.14 15.69
CA GLY A 915 51.33 -82.57 15.81
C GLY A 915 50.61 -83.22 17.00
N ASP A 916 50.34 -84.51 16.90
CA ASP A 916 49.49 -85.25 17.85
C ASP A 916 50.02 -85.21 19.30
N ASN A 917 51.34 -85.16 19.51
CA ASN A 917 51.94 -85.09 20.85
C ASN A 917 51.59 -83.78 21.59
N ARG A 918 51.70 -82.62 20.92
CA ARG A 918 51.39 -81.32 21.53
C ARG A 918 49.89 -81.15 21.73
N ILE A 919 49.08 -81.68 20.82
CA ILE A 919 47.63 -81.73 20.97
C ILE A 919 47.24 -82.60 22.17
N GLN A 920 47.91 -83.73 22.37
CA GLN A 920 47.67 -84.60 23.51
C GLN A 920 48.00 -83.90 24.86
N GLU A 921 49.05 -83.06 24.90
CA GLU A 921 49.34 -82.21 26.07
C GLU A 921 48.24 -81.18 26.31
N LEU A 922 47.72 -80.54 25.26
CA LEU A 922 46.61 -79.58 25.37
C LEU A 922 45.34 -80.27 25.87
N LEU A 923 45.00 -81.44 25.32
CA LEU A 923 43.84 -82.23 25.73
C LEU A 923 43.92 -82.65 27.20
N LYS A 924 45.12 -82.98 27.70
CA LYS A 924 45.34 -83.28 29.12
C LYS A 924 45.04 -82.05 30.00
N CYS A 925 45.45 -80.87 29.58
CA CYS A 925 45.13 -79.61 30.26
C CYS A 925 43.63 -79.26 30.21
N LEU A 926 42.94 -79.73 29.16
CA LEU A 926 41.48 -79.65 29.04
C LEU A 926 40.73 -80.70 29.88
N GLY A 927 41.44 -81.63 30.54
CA GLY A 927 40.84 -82.73 31.31
C GLY A 927 40.29 -83.87 30.44
N ILE A 928 40.73 -83.96 29.18
CA ILE A 928 40.28 -84.97 28.21
C ILE A 928 41.36 -86.05 28.09
N ASN A 929 41.02 -87.30 28.47
CA ASN A 929 41.91 -88.44 28.30
C ASN A 929 41.72 -89.12 26.94
N ALA A 930 42.81 -89.44 26.26
CA ALA A 930 42.76 -90.17 24.99
C ALA A 930 42.23 -91.60 25.17
N THR A 931 41.17 -91.95 24.45
CA THR A 931 40.65 -93.33 24.33
C THR A 931 41.46 -94.11 23.30
N ALA A 932 41.71 -95.40 23.57
CA ALA A 932 42.49 -96.26 22.67
C ALA A 932 41.82 -96.35 21.29
N GLY A 933 42.48 -95.82 20.25
CA GLY A 933 42.05 -95.90 18.85
C GLY A 933 41.58 -94.59 18.19
N VAL A 934 41.46 -93.48 18.93
CA VAL A 934 41.05 -92.16 18.37
C VAL A 934 42.26 -91.21 18.33
N LYS A 935 42.44 -90.46 17.22
CA LYS A 935 43.57 -89.52 17.10
C LYS A 935 43.36 -88.29 18.00
N PRO A 936 44.40 -87.76 18.67
CA PRO A 936 44.32 -86.53 19.47
C PRO A 936 43.72 -85.35 18.71
N THR A 937 44.06 -85.21 17.42
CA THR A 937 43.49 -84.18 16.55
C THR A 937 41.95 -84.28 16.41
N GLU A 938 41.39 -85.49 16.34
CA GLU A 938 39.93 -85.70 16.23
C GLU A 938 39.21 -85.34 17.54
N LEU A 939 39.82 -85.65 18.69
CA LEU A 939 39.29 -85.28 20.00
C LEU A 939 39.30 -83.77 20.23
N LEU A 940 40.34 -83.07 19.76
CA LEU A 940 40.40 -81.60 19.84
C LEU A 940 39.34 -80.96 18.93
N ILE A 941 39.13 -81.48 17.71
CA ILE A 941 38.04 -81.04 16.83
C ILE A 941 36.68 -81.24 17.50
N GLN A 942 36.45 -82.38 18.14
CA GLN A 942 35.20 -82.66 18.85
C GLN A 942 35.02 -81.70 20.04
N TYR A 943 36.06 -81.46 20.83
CA TYR A 943 36.03 -80.48 21.92
C TYR A 943 35.68 -79.08 21.42
N GLN A 944 36.32 -78.63 20.34
CA GLN A 944 36.10 -77.29 19.78
C GLN A 944 34.69 -77.13 19.18
N SER A 945 34.16 -78.18 18.53
CA SER A 945 32.79 -78.15 18.00
C SER A 945 31.72 -78.11 19.10
N GLN A 946 31.98 -78.73 20.26
CA GLN A 946 31.04 -78.75 21.40
C GLN A 946 31.14 -77.51 22.30
N ASN A 947 32.34 -76.91 22.42
CA ASN A 947 32.61 -75.88 23.43
C ASN A 947 32.97 -74.51 22.85
N CYS A 948 33.45 -74.41 21.60
CA CYS A 948 33.87 -73.14 20.99
C CYS A 948 32.80 -72.51 20.10
N GLN A 949 31.62 -73.14 19.96
CA GLN A 949 30.63 -72.80 18.92
C GLN A 949 31.24 -72.67 17.52
N ALA A 950 32.24 -73.50 17.20
CA ALA A 950 32.77 -73.59 15.84
C ALA A 950 31.67 -74.15 14.92
N SER A 951 30.80 -73.28 14.42
CA SER A 951 29.96 -73.59 13.27
C SER A 951 30.93 -73.89 12.13
N VAL A 952 30.73 -75.01 11.44
CA VAL A 952 31.45 -75.31 10.21
C VAL A 952 31.10 -74.19 9.23
N SER A 953 31.90 -73.12 9.19
CA SER A 953 31.85 -72.14 8.11
C SER A 953 32.34 -72.89 6.88
N ARG A 954 31.40 -73.48 6.15
CA ARG A 954 31.72 -74.04 4.84
C ARG A 954 32.21 -72.88 4.00
N PRO A 955 33.40 -72.97 3.38
CA PRO A 955 33.89 -71.89 2.57
C PRO A 955 32.84 -71.60 1.49
N ALA A 956 32.49 -70.33 1.35
CA ALA A 956 31.57 -69.82 0.35
C ALA A 956 32.29 -68.81 -0.54
N ILE A 957 31.81 -68.65 -1.77
CA ILE A 957 32.43 -67.81 -2.78
C ILE A 957 31.41 -66.82 -3.30
N ALA A 958 31.69 -65.53 -3.13
CA ALA A 958 30.91 -64.47 -3.75
C ALA A 958 30.95 -64.58 -5.28
N ILE A 959 29.79 -64.68 -5.91
CA ILE A 959 29.66 -64.66 -7.36
C ILE A 959 28.89 -63.42 -7.83
N ASP A 960 29.02 -63.10 -9.12
CA ASP A 960 28.07 -62.19 -9.77
C ASP A 960 26.87 -63.03 -10.26
N ALA A 961 25.69 -62.85 -9.68
CA ALA A 961 24.50 -63.60 -10.05
C ALA A 961 24.14 -63.46 -11.55
N LYS A 962 24.56 -62.38 -12.22
CA LYS A 962 24.29 -62.14 -13.65
C LYS A 962 24.88 -63.20 -14.57
N VAL A 963 25.97 -63.88 -14.15
CA VAL A 963 26.60 -64.93 -14.97
C VAL A 963 25.87 -66.27 -14.91
N LEU A 964 24.89 -66.41 -14.02
CA LEU A 964 24.05 -67.59 -13.93
C LEU A 964 22.79 -67.45 -14.81
N PRO A 965 22.35 -68.54 -15.48
CA PRO A 965 21.04 -68.58 -16.09
C PRO A 965 19.94 -68.66 -15.01
N ALA A 966 18.78 -68.08 -15.28
CA ALA A 966 17.65 -68.00 -14.34
C ALA A 966 17.28 -69.35 -13.71
N ILE A 967 17.33 -70.44 -14.48
CA ILE A 967 17.01 -71.79 -14.01
C ILE A 967 18.02 -72.35 -12.98
N GLU A 968 19.28 -71.89 -13.01
CA GLU A 968 20.27 -72.27 -12.02
C GLU A 968 20.17 -71.41 -10.75
N ILE A 969 19.75 -70.15 -10.88
CA ILE A 969 19.42 -69.29 -9.73
C ILE A 969 18.26 -69.90 -8.94
N VAL A 970 17.22 -70.38 -9.63
CA VAL A 970 16.09 -71.09 -8.98
C VAL A 970 16.57 -72.33 -8.21
N LYS A 971 17.44 -73.15 -8.80
CA LYS A 971 17.99 -74.35 -8.11
C LYS A 971 18.78 -73.99 -6.84
N VAL A 972 19.54 -72.90 -6.87
CA VAL A 972 20.26 -72.42 -5.67
C VAL A 972 19.26 -71.93 -4.62
N LEU A 973 18.26 -71.15 -5.02
CA LEU A 973 17.20 -70.67 -4.13
C LEU A 973 16.40 -71.82 -3.49
N GLU A 974 16.10 -72.88 -4.25
CA GLU A 974 15.45 -74.10 -3.74
C GLU A 974 16.30 -74.80 -2.67
N THR A 975 17.64 -74.89 -2.85
CA THR A 975 18.52 -75.45 -1.82
C THR A 975 18.55 -74.62 -0.53
N ARG A 976 18.13 -73.35 -0.59
CA ARG A 976 17.98 -72.43 0.54
C ARG A 976 16.56 -72.37 1.10
N GLY A 977 15.64 -73.20 0.58
CA GLY A 977 14.24 -73.21 1.00
C GLY A 977 13.41 -72.02 0.51
N VAL A 978 13.89 -71.28 -0.49
CA VAL A 978 13.17 -70.15 -1.09
C VAL A 978 12.38 -70.66 -2.30
N VAL A 979 11.07 -70.41 -2.31
CA VAL A 979 10.18 -70.79 -3.42
C VAL A 979 10.38 -69.81 -4.58
N ALA A 980 10.88 -70.30 -5.71
CA ALA A 980 11.11 -69.50 -6.92
C ALA A 980 10.73 -70.31 -8.17
N SER A 981 10.25 -69.65 -9.23
CA SER A 981 9.85 -70.29 -10.48
C SER A 981 10.79 -69.92 -11.63
N ALA A 982 11.01 -70.85 -12.56
CA ALA A 982 11.75 -70.57 -13.79
C ALA A 982 11.03 -69.58 -14.73
N THR A 983 9.77 -69.25 -14.44
CA THR A 983 8.98 -68.22 -15.14
C THR A 983 9.18 -66.81 -14.57
N ASP A 984 9.84 -66.66 -13.42
CA ASP A 984 10.10 -65.36 -12.82
C ASP A 984 11.15 -64.58 -13.63
N SER A 985 11.02 -63.25 -13.64
CA SER A 985 11.97 -62.42 -14.38
C SER A 985 13.38 -62.56 -13.79
N LYS A 986 14.41 -62.57 -14.66
CA LYS A 986 15.81 -62.77 -14.25
C LYS A 986 16.25 -61.77 -13.17
N GLU A 987 15.83 -60.51 -13.28
CA GLU A 987 16.14 -59.48 -12.30
C GLU A 987 15.48 -59.71 -10.93
N SER A 988 14.27 -60.32 -10.92
CA SER A 988 13.60 -60.70 -9.66
C SER A 988 14.30 -61.88 -9.00
N LEU A 989 14.76 -62.86 -9.78
CA LEU A 989 15.54 -64.00 -9.28
C LEU A 989 16.91 -63.59 -8.75
N GLU A 990 17.59 -62.65 -9.42
CA GLU A 990 18.85 -62.06 -8.95
C GLU A 990 18.66 -61.32 -7.62
N LYS A 991 17.59 -60.52 -7.47
CA LYS A 991 17.24 -59.87 -6.20
C LYS A 991 16.89 -60.87 -5.11
N ALA A 992 16.14 -61.93 -5.43
CA ALA A 992 15.78 -62.98 -4.49
C ALA A 992 17.01 -63.76 -4.00
N LEU A 993 18.00 -64.01 -4.88
CA LEU A 993 19.26 -64.62 -4.49
C LEU A 993 20.07 -63.71 -3.57
N ALA A 994 20.18 -62.42 -3.92
CA ALA A 994 20.89 -61.42 -3.12
C ALA A 994 20.27 -61.22 -1.73
N SER A 995 18.95 -61.41 -1.58
CA SER A 995 18.23 -61.30 -0.31
C SER A 995 18.09 -62.62 0.47
N SER A 996 18.48 -63.76 -0.12
CA SER A 996 18.44 -65.07 0.54
C SER A 996 19.58 -65.26 1.55
N ALA A 997 19.44 -66.22 2.47
CA ALA A 997 20.51 -66.55 3.43
C ALA A 997 21.79 -66.98 2.70
N GLY A 998 22.90 -66.23 2.90
CA GLY A 998 24.16 -66.38 2.17
C GLY A 998 24.34 -65.44 0.97
N GLY A 999 23.29 -64.69 0.58
CA GLY A 999 23.34 -63.69 -0.49
C GLY A 999 23.93 -64.24 -1.80
N ASN A 1000 24.83 -63.48 -2.42
CA ASN A 1000 25.53 -63.92 -3.63
C ASN A 1000 26.73 -64.85 -3.35
N GLU A 1001 26.91 -65.33 -2.12
CA GLU A 1001 27.95 -66.30 -1.78
C GLU A 1001 27.43 -67.73 -1.92
N LEU A 1002 28.10 -68.53 -2.75
CA LEU A 1002 27.75 -69.94 -2.97
C LEU A 1002 28.73 -70.86 -2.24
N THR A 1003 28.19 -71.82 -1.53
CA THR A 1003 28.94 -72.92 -0.90
C THR A 1003 29.34 -73.99 -1.91
N GLU A 1004 30.31 -74.84 -1.58
CA GLU A 1004 30.76 -75.94 -2.45
C GLU A 1004 29.60 -76.84 -2.96
N PRO A 1005 28.62 -77.26 -2.14
CA PRO A 1005 27.46 -78.02 -2.62
C PRO A 1005 26.59 -77.25 -3.62
N GLU A 1006 26.41 -75.95 -3.41
CA GLU A 1006 25.62 -75.08 -4.31
C GLU A 1006 26.36 -74.78 -5.62
N LEU A 1007 27.70 -74.82 -5.63
CA LEU A 1007 28.48 -74.73 -6.86
C LEU A 1007 28.42 -76.04 -7.67
N LEU A 1008 28.31 -77.21 -7.01
CA LEU A 1008 28.25 -78.50 -7.68
C LEU A 1008 26.93 -78.74 -8.44
N ILE A 1009 25.85 -78.05 -8.08
CA ILE A 1009 24.57 -78.12 -8.80
C ILE A 1009 24.56 -77.30 -10.11
N LEU A 1010 25.50 -76.36 -10.28
CA LEU A 1010 25.63 -75.52 -11.48
C LEU A 1010 26.16 -76.31 -12.67
N THR A 1011 25.86 -75.87 -13.91
CA THR A 1011 26.45 -76.47 -15.11
C THR A 1011 27.95 -76.16 -15.22
N ARG A 1012 28.66 -76.99 -16.00
CA ARG A 1012 30.09 -76.81 -16.24
C ARG A 1012 30.37 -75.45 -16.89
N SER A 1013 29.50 -75.01 -17.80
CA SER A 1013 29.56 -73.69 -18.43
C SER A 1013 29.44 -72.55 -17.42
N SER A 1014 28.50 -72.62 -16.46
CA SER A 1014 28.35 -71.60 -15.43
C SER A 1014 29.58 -71.53 -14.51
N LEU A 1015 30.15 -72.68 -14.14
CA LEU A 1015 31.39 -72.74 -13.36
C LEU A 1015 32.58 -72.13 -14.11
N THR A 1016 32.70 -72.38 -15.42
CA THR A 1016 33.70 -71.75 -16.29
C THR A 1016 33.50 -70.23 -16.37
N ASN A 1017 32.26 -69.75 -16.48
CA ASN A 1017 31.97 -68.31 -16.49
C ASN A 1017 32.34 -67.64 -15.15
N ILE A 1018 32.05 -68.29 -14.02
CA ILE A 1018 32.45 -67.79 -12.69
C ILE A 1018 33.98 -67.72 -12.57
N LEU A 1019 34.70 -68.74 -13.06
CA LEU A 1019 36.17 -68.75 -13.09
C LEU A 1019 36.73 -67.62 -13.97
N ASN A 1020 36.16 -67.41 -15.16
CA ASN A 1020 36.58 -66.34 -16.08
C ASN A 1020 36.35 -64.95 -15.49
N ASN A 1021 35.19 -64.71 -14.84
CA ASN A 1021 34.90 -63.44 -14.16
C ASN A 1021 35.88 -63.16 -12.99
N ARG A 1022 36.55 -64.19 -12.49
CA ARG A 1022 37.58 -64.10 -11.44
C ARG A 1022 39.01 -64.19 -11.97
N ASN A 1023 39.20 -64.16 -13.29
CA ASN A 1023 40.50 -64.29 -13.97
C ASN A 1023 41.27 -65.59 -13.64
N LEU A 1024 40.56 -66.70 -13.38
CA LEU A 1024 41.15 -68.00 -13.08
C LEU A 1024 41.16 -68.91 -14.32
N ALA A 1025 42.33 -69.46 -14.67
CA ALA A 1025 42.51 -70.31 -15.85
C ALA A 1025 41.81 -71.69 -15.72
N ASN A 1026 41.15 -72.12 -16.79
CA ASN A 1026 40.52 -73.44 -16.91
C ASN A 1026 40.83 -74.11 -18.25
N THR A 1027 40.79 -75.44 -18.32
CA THR A 1027 40.99 -76.21 -19.57
C THR A 1027 39.76 -77.05 -19.93
N ALA A 1028 39.62 -77.36 -21.22
CA ALA A 1028 38.48 -78.14 -21.74
C ALA A 1028 38.38 -79.56 -21.15
N SER A 1029 39.45 -80.10 -20.56
CA SER A 1029 39.51 -81.44 -19.96
C SER A 1029 39.05 -81.50 -18.49
N GLU A 1030 38.83 -80.37 -17.81
CA GLU A 1030 38.48 -80.35 -16.38
C GLU A 1030 36.98 -80.64 -16.12
N ASN A 1031 36.69 -81.51 -15.17
CA ASN A 1031 35.32 -81.86 -14.75
C ASN A 1031 34.76 -80.85 -13.71
N LYS A 1032 33.45 -80.89 -13.43
CA LYS A 1032 32.80 -79.93 -12.51
C LYS A 1032 33.47 -79.88 -11.13
N THR A 1033 33.77 -81.03 -10.53
CA THR A 1033 34.40 -81.10 -9.21
C THR A 1033 35.80 -80.47 -9.20
N GLN A 1034 36.56 -80.62 -10.29
CA GLN A 1034 37.87 -79.97 -10.45
C GLN A 1034 37.74 -78.44 -10.59
N LEU A 1035 36.73 -77.94 -11.31
CA LEU A 1035 36.46 -76.51 -11.46
C LEU A 1035 36.01 -75.87 -10.13
N VAL A 1036 35.16 -76.54 -9.35
CA VAL A 1036 34.72 -76.04 -8.03
C VAL A 1036 35.90 -75.98 -7.05
N LYS A 1037 36.80 -76.98 -7.04
CA LYS A 1037 38.00 -76.95 -6.21
C LYS A 1037 38.93 -75.76 -6.53
N LYS A 1038 39.04 -75.36 -7.80
CA LYS A 1038 39.84 -74.19 -8.20
C LYS A 1038 39.27 -72.88 -7.68
N LEU A 1039 37.95 -72.77 -7.56
CA LEU A 1039 37.32 -71.57 -7.03
C LEU A 1039 37.71 -71.33 -5.55
N PHE A 1040 37.94 -72.39 -4.77
CA PHE A 1040 38.31 -72.32 -3.34
C PHE A 1040 39.82 -72.27 -3.07
N ASN A 1041 40.67 -72.69 -4.01
CA ASN A 1041 42.12 -72.66 -3.85
C ASN A 1041 42.72 -71.34 -4.35
N ARG A 1042 43.02 -70.40 -3.44
CA ARG A 1042 43.91 -69.27 -3.73
C ARG A 1042 45.37 -69.72 -3.58
N ARG A 1043 46.12 -69.74 -4.67
CA ARG A 1043 47.54 -69.40 -4.64
C ARG A 1043 47.69 -68.02 -5.26
#